data_AF-A0A257N365-F1
#
_entry.id   AF-A0A257N365-F1
#
_cell.length_a   1.000
_cell.length_b   1.000
_cell.length_c   1.000
_cell.angle_alpha   90.00
_cell.angle_beta   90.00
_cell.angle_gamma   90.00
#
_symmetry.space_group_name_H-M   'P 1'
#
loop_
_entity.id
_entity.type
_entity.pdbx_description
1 polymer ?
#
loop_
_entity_poly.entity_id
_entity_poly.type
_entity_poly.pdbx_seq_one_letter_code
_entity_poly.pdbx_strand_id
1 'polypeptide(L)'
;MARSMSKTELLKQQLSQRILFLDGAMGTMIQSYKLEEKDYRGERFAQWDVDLKGNNDLLSLTQPDIIKAIHNAYFEVGSDIVETNTFNSTSIAMADYRMESLAYEINLESARLARQAADEYTQKTPEKPRFVAGVLGPTNRTASMSPDVNDPGFRNISFDELVEAYTDATRGLIDGGADIILIETIFDTLNAKAAIFAVEQYFEQIGYKLPVMISGTITDASGRTLSGQTVAAFWHSLKHVDPISFGFNCALGAKELRQYIAELSTISDTHVSAHPNAGLPNEFGEYDESPEAMAKELADWARSGYLNIIGGCCGTSPAHIKAIVEAVTPYPPRIVPVIEKQCRLAGLEPMSIGPDTLFVNVGERTNVTGSAAFKRLIIQGDFEAALEVAKQQVENGAQIIDINMDEGMLESKEAMVRFLMLIASEPDIAKVPIMLDSSKWDILEAGLKCIQGKGVVNSISLKEGEEVFIRHAKLVHRYGAAVIVMAFDEEGQADTKQVGFPPEDIIFDPNIFAIATGIEEHNNYGVDFIEATREIKRTLPYALISGGVSNVSFSFRGNNPVREAIHAVFLYHAIQAGMSMGIVNAGQLAIYADIPEDLRDAVEDVVLNRHDGGTEKLLELAEKYRGDGSSSEVKKEDMEWRGWPVNKRLEHALVKGITDYIDEDTEQARLEAERPLHVIEGALMDGMNVVGDLFGAGKMFLPQVVKSARVMKKAVAYLMPFMEADKAGGERQTNGKILMATVKGDVHDIGKNIVGVVLQCNNYEVIDLGVMVPAEKILQTARLENVDIIGLSGLITPSLDEMVHVAKEMQRQGFTIPLMIGGATTSRAHTAVKIEPNYQGATVYVTDASRGVGVASNLLSGDLKDDFVKSVREEYEEVRERHKGREAKTKQHSLEEARRNKFNWGNYQ
;
A
#
# COMPACT_ATOMS: atom_id res chain seq x y z
N MET A 1 34.06 -12.10 33.81
CA MET A 1 33.77 -12.99 32.67
C MET A 1 32.94 -12.18 31.68
N ALA A 2 33.45 -11.94 30.47
CA ALA A 2 32.64 -11.31 29.42
C ALA A 2 31.48 -12.26 29.09
N ARG A 3 30.24 -11.76 29.13
CA ARG A 3 29.06 -12.54 28.74
C ARG A 3 29.24 -12.91 27.26
N SER A 4 29.24 -14.20 26.92
CA SER A 4 29.24 -14.64 25.52
C SER A 4 28.05 -13.99 24.81
N MET A 5 28.27 -13.36 23.65
CA MET A 5 27.17 -12.85 22.83
C MET A 5 26.22 -13.99 22.45
N SER A 6 24.92 -13.69 22.40
CA SER A 6 23.92 -14.60 21.85
C SER A 6 24.07 -14.72 20.32
N LYS A 7 23.55 -15.80 19.73
CA LYS A 7 23.52 -15.99 18.27
C LYS A 7 22.77 -14.86 17.55
N THR A 8 21.69 -14.36 18.13
CA THR A 8 20.92 -13.22 17.62
C THR A 8 21.74 -11.92 17.59
N GLU A 9 22.48 -11.61 18.66
CA GLU A 9 23.37 -10.44 18.69
C GLU A 9 24.48 -10.56 17.65
N LEU A 10 25.03 -11.77 17.50
CA LEU A 10 26.06 -12.06 16.50
C LEU A 10 25.53 -11.89 15.07
N LEU A 11 24.32 -12.37 14.77
CA LEU A 11 23.66 -12.17 13.48
C LEU A 11 23.45 -10.69 13.16
N LYS A 12 22.90 -9.92 14.11
CA LYS A 12 22.71 -8.46 13.96
C LYS A 12 24.05 -7.74 13.73
N GLN A 13 25.09 -8.14 14.45
CA GLN A 13 26.43 -7.60 14.25
C GLN A 13 26.94 -7.89 12.83
N GLN A 14 26.81 -9.12 12.35
CA GLN A 14 27.25 -9.51 11.01
C GLN A 14 26.50 -8.73 9.91
N LEU A 15 25.17 -8.59 10.02
CA LEU A 15 24.34 -7.82 9.07
C LEU A 15 24.74 -6.34 8.97
N SER A 16 25.23 -5.75 10.07
CA SER A 16 25.72 -4.37 10.08
C SER A 16 27.08 -4.18 9.43
N GLN A 17 27.86 -5.26 9.29
CA GLN A 17 29.25 -5.21 8.82
C GLN A 17 29.39 -5.60 7.35
N ARG A 18 28.57 -6.54 6.86
CA ARG A 18 28.65 -7.09 5.50
C ARG A 18 27.31 -7.66 5.04
N ILE A 19 27.20 -7.86 3.74
CA ILE A 19 26.12 -8.67 3.15
C ILE A 19 26.34 -10.14 3.56
N LEU A 20 25.28 -10.81 4.02
CA LEU A 20 25.30 -12.24 4.33
C LEU A 20 24.78 -13.06 3.17
N PHE A 21 25.31 -14.28 3.06
CA PHE A 21 24.97 -15.20 1.98
C PHE A 21 24.06 -16.32 2.49
N LEU A 22 22.85 -16.39 1.96
CA LEU A 22 21.96 -17.53 2.11
C LEU A 22 22.38 -18.63 1.10
N ASP A 23 21.94 -19.86 1.30
CA ASP A 23 22.21 -20.96 0.38
C ASP A 23 21.38 -20.89 -0.91
N GLY A 24 21.42 -21.98 -1.68
CA GLY A 24 20.67 -22.16 -2.92
C GLY A 24 19.60 -23.25 -2.77
N ALA A 25 19.02 -23.70 -3.88
CA ALA A 25 17.93 -24.67 -3.87
C ALA A 25 18.31 -26.07 -3.32
N MET A 26 17.74 -26.42 -2.16
CA MET A 26 17.72 -27.79 -1.63
C MET A 26 17.07 -28.78 -2.61
N GLY A 27 15.90 -28.44 -3.15
CA GLY A 27 15.14 -29.31 -4.06
C GLY A 27 15.91 -29.66 -5.35
N THR A 28 16.54 -28.66 -5.98
CA THR A 28 17.38 -28.88 -7.18
C THR A 28 18.58 -29.76 -6.86
N MET A 29 19.19 -29.59 -5.68
CA MET A 29 20.30 -30.44 -5.24
C MET A 29 19.86 -31.89 -4.99
N ILE A 30 18.70 -32.12 -4.36
CA ILE A 30 18.14 -33.46 -4.16
C ILE A 30 17.88 -34.15 -5.51
N GLN A 31 17.32 -33.44 -6.49
CA GLN A 31 17.05 -33.98 -7.82
C GLN A 31 18.31 -34.52 -8.52
N SER A 32 19.48 -33.91 -8.26
CA SER A 32 20.76 -34.35 -8.86
C SER A 32 21.21 -35.76 -8.42
N TYR A 33 20.75 -36.23 -7.26
CA TYR A 33 21.03 -37.59 -6.75
C TYR A 33 20.17 -38.67 -7.43
N LYS A 34 19.15 -38.28 -8.22
CA LYS A 34 18.26 -39.20 -8.97
C LYS A 34 17.67 -40.29 -8.08
N LEU A 35 17.19 -39.90 -6.91
CA LEU A 35 16.59 -40.79 -5.91
C LEU A 35 15.29 -41.41 -6.44
N GLU A 36 15.08 -42.67 -6.08
CA GLU A 36 13.90 -43.46 -6.44
C GLU A 36 13.02 -43.70 -5.22
N GLU A 37 11.79 -44.19 -5.44
CA GLU A 37 10.79 -44.43 -4.38
C GLU A 37 11.32 -45.20 -3.16
N LYS A 38 12.18 -46.20 -3.40
CA LYS A 38 12.81 -46.99 -2.32
C LYS A 38 13.68 -46.13 -1.38
N ASP A 39 14.29 -45.08 -1.92
CA ASP A 39 15.21 -44.21 -1.19
C ASP A 39 14.41 -43.24 -0.30
N TYR A 40 13.28 -42.73 -0.79
CA TYR A 40 12.33 -41.94 0.00
C TYR A 40 11.71 -42.75 1.14
N ARG A 41 11.35 -44.02 0.88
CA ARG A 41 10.78 -44.91 1.90
C ARG A 41 11.78 -45.29 3.00
N GLY A 42 13.05 -45.47 2.63
CA GLY A 42 14.05 -46.04 3.52
C GLY A 42 13.59 -47.36 4.14
N GLU A 43 14.16 -47.71 5.30
CA GLU A 43 13.74 -48.92 6.03
C GLU A 43 12.41 -48.71 6.77
N ARG A 44 12.22 -47.52 7.36
CA ARG A 44 11.09 -47.21 8.25
C ARG A 44 9.73 -47.18 7.52
N PHE A 45 9.69 -46.72 6.27
CA PHE A 45 8.45 -46.53 5.51
C PHE A 45 8.33 -47.48 4.31
N ALA A 46 9.08 -48.60 4.34
CA ALA A 46 9.10 -49.59 3.26
C ALA A 46 7.70 -50.11 2.86
N GLN A 47 6.77 -50.18 3.82
CA GLN A 47 5.40 -50.67 3.63
C GLN A 47 4.33 -49.56 3.69
N TRP A 48 4.71 -48.29 3.49
CA TRP A 48 3.75 -47.18 3.45
C TRP A 48 2.75 -47.34 2.31
N ASP A 49 1.50 -46.93 2.52
CA ASP A 49 0.36 -47.27 1.67
C ASP A 49 0.17 -46.36 0.43
N VAL A 50 0.92 -45.26 0.37
CA VAL A 50 0.98 -44.33 -0.77
C VAL A 50 2.43 -44.11 -1.22
N ASP A 51 2.62 -43.56 -2.42
CA ASP A 51 3.94 -43.21 -2.95
C ASP A 51 4.53 -42.01 -2.20
N LEU A 52 5.84 -42.06 -1.91
CA LEU A 52 6.56 -41.05 -1.12
C LEU A 52 7.57 -40.25 -1.93
N LYS A 53 7.89 -40.67 -3.16
CA LYS A 53 8.77 -39.93 -4.07
C LYS A 53 8.22 -38.53 -4.32
N GLY A 54 9.09 -37.53 -4.14
CA GLY A 54 8.75 -36.12 -4.22
C GLY A 54 8.57 -35.45 -2.85
N ASN A 55 8.38 -36.22 -1.77
CA ASN A 55 8.44 -35.70 -0.41
C ASN A 55 9.90 -35.46 0.00
N ASN A 56 10.47 -34.35 -0.45
CA ASN A 56 11.88 -34.01 -0.19
C ASN A 56 12.18 -33.83 1.30
N ASP A 57 11.25 -33.28 2.06
CA ASP A 57 11.37 -33.06 3.50
C ASP A 57 11.62 -34.37 4.28
N LEU A 58 10.94 -35.45 3.88
CA LEU A 58 11.09 -36.80 4.47
C LEU A 58 12.53 -37.33 4.40
N LEU A 59 13.31 -36.90 3.40
CA LEU A 59 14.70 -37.34 3.23
C LEU A 59 15.60 -36.94 4.41
N SER A 60 15.17 -35.99 5.25
CA SER A 60 15.84 -35.69 6.52
C SER A 60 15.83 -36.88 7.47
N LEU A 61 14.84 -37.78 7.37
CA LEU A 61 14.75 -39.01 8.15
C LEU A 61 15.34 -40.22 7.43
N THR A 62 15.11 -40.33 6.12
CA THR A 62 15.45 -41.55 5.36
C THR A 62 16.80 -41.48 4.64
N GLN A 63 17.28 -40.28 4.32
CA GLN A 63 18.56 -40.02 3.65
C GLN A 63 19.34 -38.86 4.33
N PRO A 64 19.55 -38.90 5.66
CA PRO A 64 20.15 -37.79 6.41
C PRO A 64 21.56 -37.40 5.92
N ASP A 65 22.35 -38.37 5.46
CA ASP A 65 23.69 -38.14 4.93
C ASP A 65 23.68 -37.29 3.66
N ILE A 66 22.68 -37.46 2.79
CA ILE A 66 22.52 -36.68 1.55
C ILE A 66 22.15 -35.24 1.91
N ILE A 67 21.17 -35.05 2.79
CA ILE A 67 20.74 -33.70 3.22
C ILE A 67 21.90 -32.95 3.87
N LYS A 68 22.64 -33.61 4.77
CA LYS A 68 23.84 -33.01 5.38
C LYS A 68 24.93 -32.69 4.36
N ALA A 69 25.13 -33.55 3.36
CA ALA A 69 26.08 -33.30 2.28
C ALA A 69 25.72 -32.05 1.45
N ILE A 70 24.43 -31.80 1.23
CA ILE A 70 23.95 -30.59 0.53
C ILE A 70 24.26 -29.33 1.34
N HIS A 71 23.94 -29.30 2.64
CA HIS A 71 24.30 -28.16 3.50
C HIS A 71 25.81 -27.90 3.50
N ASN A 72 26.61 -28.97 3.60
CA ASN A 72 28.07 -28.87 3.56
C ASN A 72 28.58 -28.27 2.23
N ALA A 73 27.94 -28.60 1.10
CA ALA A 73 28.31 -28.06 -0.20
C ALA A 73 28.06 -26.55 -0.30
N TYR A 74 26.97 -26.04 0.28
CA TYR A 74 26.70 -24.59 0.33
C TYR A 74 27.64 -23.83 1.28
N PHE A 75 27.94 -24.41 2.46
CA PHE A 75 28.93 -23.81 3.36
C PHE A 75 30.34 -23.78 2.76
N GLU A 76 30.73 -24.77 1.96
CA GLU A 76 32.04 -24.84 1.28
C GLU A 76 32.23 -23.66 0.31
N VAL A 77 31.16 -23.25 -0.39
CA VAL A 77 31.21 -22.15 -1.37
C VAL A 77 30.93 -20.78 -0.77
N GLY A 78 30.66 -20.71 0.53
CA GLY A 78 30.68 -19.45 1.27
C GLY A 78 29.34 -18.98 1.84
N SER A 79 28.29 -19.80 1.87
CA SER A 79 27.07 -19.46 2.59
C SER A 79 27.35 -19.19 4.09
N ASP A 80 26.65 -18.19 4.62
CA ASP A 80 26.62 -17.82 6.04
C ASP A 80 25.41 -18.44 6.74
N ILE A 81 24.29 -18.53 6.01
CA ILE A 81 23.01 -19.05 6.46
C ILE A 81 22.64 -20.21 5.54
N VAL A 82 22.17 -21.31 6.10
CA VAL A 82 21.52 -22.39 5.34
C VAL A 82 20.09 -22.57 5.80
N GLU A 83 19.22 -22.87 4.86
CA GLU A 83 17.84 -23.23 5.09
C GLU A 83 17.71 -24.69 5.52
N THR A 84 16.80 -24.99 6.45
CA THR A 84 16.44 -26.37 6.77
C THR A 84 15.64 -27.00 5.62
N ASN A 85 15.78 -28.31 5.41
CA ASN A 85 14.95 -29.05 4.47
C ASN A 85 13.55 -29.30 5.06
N THR A 86 12.75 -28.23 5.20
CA THR A 86 11.45 -28.22 5.90
C THR A 86 10.35 -27.43 5.21
N PHE A 87 10.52 -27.15 3.91
CA PHE A 87 9.58 -26.34 3.13
C PHE A 87 8.12 -26.81 3.22
N ASN A 88 7.88 -28.13 3.20
CA ASN A 88 6.55 -28.74 3.28
C ASN A 88 6.30 -29.43 4.62
N SER A 89 7.13 -29.22 5.64
CA SER A 89 7.07 -29.96 6.91
C SER A 89 5.97 -29.42 7.85
N THR A 90 4.74 -29.34 7.35
CA THR A 90 3.55 -29.02 8.14
C THR A 90 2.57 -30.19 8.07
N SER A 91 1.71 -30.35 9.08
CA SER A 91 0.66 -31.38 9.05
C SER A 91 -0.23 -31.27 7.80
N ILE A 92 -0.48 -30.05 7.33
CA ILE A 92 -1.30 -29.76 6.14
C ILE A 92 -0.65 -30.31 4.86
N ALA A 93 0.62 -29.97 4.60
CA ALA A 93 1.30 -30.43 3.38
C ALA A 93 1.66 -31.92 3.46
N MET A 94 1.99 -32.44 4.65
CA MET A 94 2.26 -33.87 4.85
C MET A 94 1.02 -34.76 4.69
N ALA A 95 -0.19 -34.20 4.70
CA ALA A 95 -1.43 -34.94 4.45
C ALA A 95 -1.49 -35.55 3.04
N ASP A 96 -0.85 -34.92 2.05
CA ASP A 96 -0.74 -35.46 0.69
C ASP A 96 0.01 -36.81 0.66
N TYR A 97 0.84 -37.07 1.67
CA TYR A 97 1.59 -38.31 1.88
C TYR A 97 1.08 -39.15 3.07
N ARG A 98 -0.02 -38.74 3.72
CA ARG A 98 -0.58 -39.36 4.95
C ARG A 98 0.39 -39.36 6.15
N MET A 99 1.29 -38.37 6.20
CA MET A 99 2.39 -38.28 7.16
C MET A 99 2.23 -37.13 8.16
N GLU A 100 1.00 -36.67 8.40
CA GLU A 100 0.69 -35.49 9.24
C GLU A 100 1.35 -35.58 10.63
N SER A 101 1.33 -36.77 11.22
CA SER A 101 1.92 -37.05 12.55
C SER A 101 3.46 -36.95 12.61
N LEU A 102 4.14 -36.90 11.46
CA LEU A 102 5.59 -36.80 11.37
C LEU A 102 6.09 -35.36 11.21
N ALA A 103 5.20 -34.37 11.05
CA ALA A 103 5.59 -32.98 10.80
C ALA A 103 6.60 -32.46 11.83
N TYR A 104 6.33 -32.58 13.13
CA TYR A 104 7.27 -32.22 14.19
C TYR A 104 8.63 -32.93 14.06
N GLU A 105 8.62 -34.25 13.85
CA GLU A 105 9.85 -35.06 13.80
C GLU A 105 10.74 -34.68 12.62
N ILE A 106 10.13 -34.45 11.45
CA ILE A 106 10.85 -34.02 10.25
C ILE A 106 11.50 -32.65 10.48
N ASN A 107 10.79 -31.68 11.06
CA ASN A 107 11.37 -30.38 11.39
C ASN A 107 12.54 -30.49 12.37
N LEU A 108 12.37 -31.29 13.42
CA LEU A 108 13.38 -31.52 14.45
C LEU A 108 14.68 -32.06 13.85
N GLU A 109 14.60 -33.16 13.09
CA GLU A 109 15.78 -33.81 12.54
C GLU A 109 16.40 -33.01 11.39
N SER A 110 15.59 -32.34 10.56
CA SER A 110 16.09 -31.45 9.50
C SER A 110 16.88 -30.27 10.07
N ALA A 111 16.36 -29.61 11.11
CA ALA A 111 17.08 -28.55 11.81
C ALA A 111 18.37 -29.06 12.49
N ARG A 112 18.34 -30.28 13.05
CA ARG A 112 19.51 -30.91 13.67
C ARG A 112 20.64 -31.17 12.66
N LEU A 113 20.32 -31.66 11.47
CA LEU A 113 21.28 -31.91 10.40
C LEU A 113 21.94 -30.60 9.93
N ALA A 114 21.13 -29.56 9.70
CA ALA A 114 21.62 -28.23 9.35
C ALA A 114 22.51 -27.63 10.45
N ARG A 115 22.10 -27.74 11.73
CA ARG A 115 22.87 -27.30 12.91
C ARG A 115 24.21 -28.01 13.00
N GLN A 116 24.24 -29.33 12.80
CA GLN A 116 25.47 -30.10 12.82
C GLN A 116 26.45 -29.61 11.74
N ALA A 117 25.98 -29.44 10.50
CA ALA A 117 26.81 -28.90 9.42
C ALA A 117 27.32 -27.48 9.73
N ALA A 118 26.45 -26.61 10.24
CA ALA A 118 26.80 -25.24 10.62
C ALA A 118 27.86 -25.18 11.73
N ASP A 119 27.77 -26.04 12.75
CA ASP A 119 28.76 -26.15 13.82
C ASP A 119 30.10 -26.66 13.32
N GLU A 120 30.10 -27.72 12.52
CA GLU A 120 31.31 -28.29 11.92
C GLU A 120 32.07 -27.23 11.09
N TYR A 121 31.36 -26.43 10.30
CA TYR A 121 31.97 -25.34 9.54
C TYR A 121 32.39 -24.14 10.39
N THR A 122 31.58 -23.75 11.37
CA THR A 122 31.94 -22.68 12.32
C THR A 122 33.22 -23.03 13.07
N GLN A 123 33.41 -24.29 13.47
CA GLN A 123 34.65 -24.74 14.11
C GLN A 123 35.86 -24.67 13.18
N LYS A 124 35.68 -24.91 11.87
CA LYS A 124 36.77 -24.81 10.87
C LYS A 124 37.22 -23.36 10.64
N THR A 125 36.29 -22.40 10.63
CA THR A 125 36.60 -20.97 10.45
C THR A 125 35.78 -20.11 11.44
N PRO A 126 36.23 -20.00 12.71
CA PRO A 126 35.49 -19.35 13.81
C PRO A 126 35.16 -17.88 13.59
N GLU A 127 35.92 -17.17 12.75
CA GLU A 127 35.70 -15.79 12.36
C GLU A 127 34.47 -15.58 11.48
N LYS A 128 33.94 -16.66 10.88
CA LYS A 128 32.75 -16.67 10.04
C LYS A 128 31.69 -17.57 10.69
N PRO A 129 30.89 -17.08 11.65
CA PRO A 129 29.86 -17.90 12.29
C PRO A 129 28.78 -18.30 11.27
N ARG A 130 28.31 -19.56 11.34
CA ARG A 130 27.20 -20.05 10.50
C ARG A 130 25.90 -20.09 11.29
N PHE A 131 24.82 -19.84 10.56
CA PHE A 131 23.45 -19.79 11.09
C PHE A 131 22.55 -20.78 10.35
N VAL A 132 21.53 -21.27 11.05
CA VAL A 132 20.49 -22.14 10.50
C VAL A 132 19.16 -21.39 10.47
N ALA A 133 18.57 -21.27 9.28
CA ALA A 133 17.22 -20.74 9.09
C ALA A 133 16.23 -21.90 9.06
N GLY A 134 15.40 -22.01 10.09
CA GLY A 134 14.28 -22.93 10.14
C GLY A 134 13.16 -22.45 9.22
N VAL A 135 12.94 -23.16 8.12
CA VAL A 135 12.01 -22.78 7.07
C VAL A 135 10.59 -23.22 7.40
N LEU A 136 9.66 -22.28 7.28
CA LEU A 136 8.22 -22.47 7.24
C LEU A 136 7.71 -22.06 5.85
N GLY A 137 7.40 -23.03 4.99
CA GLY A 137 6.80 -22.77 3.69
C GLY A 137 5.30 -22.45 3.76
N PRO A 138 4.67 -22.06 2.64
CA PRO A 138 3.32 -21.49 2.63
C PRO A 138 2.17 -22.53 2.69
N THR A 139 2.50 -23.84 2.75
CA THR A 139 1.58 -24.98 2.54
C THR A 139 1.02 -25.05 1.10
N ASN A 140 0.18 -26.05 0.83
CA ASN A 140 -0.56 -26.23 -0.44
C ASN A 140 -2.00 -25.68 -0.38
N ARG A 141 -2.38 -24.97 0.68
CA ARG A 141 -3.74 -24.42 0.90
C ARG A 141 -3.70 -22.89 1.01
N THR A 142 -4.81 -22.22 0.74
CA THR A 142 -4.93 -20.75 0.79
C THR A 142 -6.09 -20.35 1.70
N ALA A 143 -5.82 -19.42 2.62
CA ALA A 143 -6.83 -18.86 3.50
C ALA A 143 -7.50 -17.61 2.91
N SER A 144 -6.83 -16.88 2.02
CA SER A 144 -7.38 -15.64 1.45
C SER A 144 -8.22 -15.86 0.20
N MET A 145 -8.01 -16.94 -0.55
CA MET A 145 -8.66 -17.20 -1.85
C MET A 145 -9.52 -18.45 -1.82
N SER A 146 -10.62 -18.45 -2.60
CA SER A 146 -11.41 -19.66 -2.78
C SER A 146 -10.77 -20.58 -3.82
N PRO A 147 -10.64 -21.89 -3.54
CA PRO A 147 -10.28 -22.89 -4.54
C PRO A 147 -11.48 -23.33 -5.40
N ASP A 148 -12.71 -22.96 -5.03
CA ASP A 148 -13.92 -23.26 -5.80
C ASP A 148 -14.38 -22.01 -6.55
N VAL A 149 -14.29 -22.06 -7.88
CA VAL A 149 -14.67 -20.96 -8.78
C VAL A 149 -16.16 -20.63 -8.67
N ASN A 150 -17.01 -21.57 -8.22
CA ASN A 150 -18.45 -21.35 -8.10
C ASN A 150 -18.88 -20.83 -6.72
N ASP A 151 -18.00 -20.91 -5.72
CA ASP A 151 -18.24 -20.33 -4.39
C ASP A 151 -17.06 -19.44 -3.97
N PRO A 152 -17.08 -18.14 -4.31
CA PRO A 152 -16.01 -17.21 -3.95
C PRO A 152 -15.80 -17.07 -2.43
N GLY A 153 -16.81 -17.41 -1.62
CA GLY A 153 -16.71 -17.36 -0.17
C GLY A 153 -16.26 -18.67 0.49
N PHE A 154 -15.94 -19.72 -0.27
CA PHE A 154 -15.42 -20.98 0.29
C PHE A 154 -13.93 -20.89 0.62
N ARG A 155 -13.46 -21.58 1.67
CA ARG A 155 -12.05 -21.79 1.99
C ARG A 155 -11.80 -23.25 2.33
N ASN A 156 -10.69 -23.81 1.85
CA ASN A 156 -10.32 -25.20 2.12
C ASN A 156 -9.38 -25.37 3.32
N ILE A 157 -9.07 -24.27 4.00
CA ILE A 157 -8.29 -24.22 5.23
C ILE A 157 -8.74 -23.00 6.05
N SER A 158 -8.73 -23.12 7.37
CA SER A 158 -8.96 -22.00 8.29
C SER A 158 -7.66 -21.43 8.84
N PHE A 159 -7.72 -20.18 9.33
CA PHE A 159 -6.60 -19.54 10.01
C PHE A 159 -6.12 -20.36 11.21
N ASP A 160 -7.04 -20.93 11.99
CA ASP A 160 -6.71 -21.69 13.20
C ASP A 160 -6.00 -23.01 12.86
N GLU A 161 -6.42 -23.73 11.82
CA GLU A 161 -5.73 -24.94 11.34
C GLU A 161 -4.29 -24.62 10.86
N LEU A 162 -4.10 -23.47 10.20
CA LEU A 162 -2.76 -22.99 9.83
C LEU A 162 -1.93 -22.69 11.08
N VAL A 163 -2.49 -22.00 12.08
CA VAL A 163 -1.80 -21.69 13.34
C VAL A 163 -1.35 -22.96 14.05
N GLU A 164 -2.21 -23.98 14.13
CA GLU A 164 -1.87 -25.28 14.73
C GLU A 164 -0.71 -25.95 13.99
N ALA A 165 -0.80 -26.05 12.66
CA ALA A 165 0.23 -26.68 11.83
C ALA A 165 1.58 -25.95 11.94
N TYR A 166 1.58 -24.61 11.89
CA TYR A 166 2.80 -23.81 12.03
C TYR A 166 3.36 -23.83 13.45
N THR A 167 2.53 -23.95 14.49
CA THR A 167 3.00 -24.08 15.87
C THR A 167 3.80 -25.38 16.05
N ASP A 168 3.30 -26.50 15.51
CA ASP A 168 3.99 -27.79 15.60
C ASP A 168 5.32 -27.79 14.83
N ALA A 169 5.33 -27.21 13.63
CA ALA A 169 6.54 -27.05 12.83
C ALA A 169 7.57 -26.14 13.53
N THR A 170 7.15 -24.98 14.05
CA THR A 170 8.00 -24.04 14.79
C THR A 170 8.62 -24.71 16.01
N ARG A 171 7.85 -25.51 16.76
CA ARG A 171 8.34 -26.29 17.90
C ARG A 171 9.49 -27.21 17.46
N GLY A 172 9.30 -27.98 16.38
CA GLY A 172 10.32 -28.89 15.86
C GLY A 172 11.59 -28.17 15.43
N LEU A 173 11.47 -27.06 14.70
CA LEU A 173 12.61 -26.27 14.23
C LEU A 173 13.45 -25.71 15.39
N ILE A 174 12.79 -25.20 16.43
CA ILE A 174 13.47 -24.62 17.60
C ILE A 174 14.14 -25.71 18.44
N ASP A 175 13.44 -26.81 18.69
CA ASP A 175 14.00 -27.96 19.41
C ASP A 175 15.20 -28.59 18.67
N GLY A 176 15.19 -28.53 17.33
CA GLY A 176 16.28 -28.99 16.47
C GLY A 176 17.48 -28.04 16.38
N GLY A 177 17.36 -26.83 16.94
CA GLY A 177 18.47 -25.87 17.05
C GLY A 177 18.56 -24.86 15.92
N ALA A 178 17.44 -24.48 15.30
CA ALA A 178 17.39 -23.33 14.39
C ALA A 178 17.82 -22.03 15.09
N ASP A 179 18.57 -21.18 14.39
CA ASP A 179 18.99 -19.86 14.88
C ASP A 179 18.01 -18.76 14.48
N ILE A 180 17.24 -18.97 13.41
CA ILE A 180 16.34 -18.02 12.75
C ILE A 180 15.08 -18.78 12.33
N ILE A 181 13.90 -18.16 12.39
CA ILE A 181 12.69 -18.68 11.74
C ILE A 181 12.48 -17.91 10.42
N LEU A 182 12.44 -18.61 9.30
CA LEU A 182 12.22 -18.04 7.97
C LEU A 182 10.84 -18.46 7.46
N ILE A 183 9.92 -17.52 7.33
CA ILE A 183 8.63 -17.72 6.65
C ILE A 183 8.84 -17.25 5.21
N GLU A 184 8.89 -18.18 4.26
CA GLU A 184 9.27 -17.86 2.88
C GLU A 184 8.28 -18.35 1.82
N THR A 185 8.50 -17.90 0.58
CA THR A 185 7.65 -18.19 -0.58
C THR A 185 6.19 -17.87 -0.30
N ILE A 186 5.96 -16.77 0.44
CA ILE A 186 4.61 -16.37 0.82
C ILE A 186 3.87 -15.91 -0.44
N PHE A 187 2.94 -16.74 -0.91
CA PHE A 187 2.02 -16.41 -1.98
C PHE A 187 0.70 -15.82 -1.43
N ASP A 188 0.33 -16.18 -0.19
CA ASP A 188 -0.88 -15.74 0.51
C ASP A 188 -0.49 -15.11 1.86
N THR A 189 -0.74 -13.81 1.98
CA THR A 189 -0.41 -13.03 3.17
C THR A 189 -1.20 -13.47 4.41
N LEU A 190 -2.42 -13.98 4.26
CA LEU A 190 -3.20 -14.48 5.40
C LEU A 190 -2.60 -15.76 5.97
N ASN A 191 -2.03 -16.64 5.13
CA ASN A 191 -1.23 -17.77 5.59
C ASN A 191 -0.01 -17.31 6.38
N ALA A 192 0.70 -16.29 5.88
CA ALA A 192 1.86 -15.74 6.60
C ALA A 192 1.48 -15.10 7.94
N LYS A 193 0.33 -14.42 8.02
CA LYS A 193 -0.20 -13.92 9.30
C LYS A 193 -0.49 -15.05 10.28
N ALA A 194 -1.03 -16.18 9.82
CA ALA A 194 -1.21 -17.38 10.65
C ALA A 194 0.12 -17.96 11.13
N ALA A 195 1.14 -18.02 10.26
CA ALA A 195 2.48 -18.46 10.63
C ALA A 195 3.12 -17.52 11.67
N ILE A 196 3.04 -16.20 11.47
CA ILE A 196 3.52 -15.19 12.43
C ILE A 196 2.81 -15.35 13.77
N PHE A 197 1.48 -15.49 13.77
CA PHE A 197 0.70 -15.67 14.99
C PHE A 197 1.16 -16.91 15.76
N ALA A 198 1.36 -18.03 15.07
CA ALA A 198 1.88 -19.28 15.65
C ALA A 198 3.28 -19.10 16.25
N VAL A 199 4.19 -18.47 15.51
CA VAL A 199 5.57 -18.21 15.93
C VAL A 199 5.61 -17.30 17.17
N GLU A 200 4.88 -16.19 17.17
CA GLU A 200 4.82 -15.26 18.30
C GLU A 200 4.18 -15.89 19.54
N GLN A 201 3.11 -16.66 19.36
CA GLN A 201 2.46 -17.40 20.45
C GLN A 201 3.44 -18.41 21.06
N TYR A 202 4.17 -19.15 20.23
CA TYR A 202 5.15 -20.12 20.71
C TYR A 202 6.35 -19.45 21.40
N PHE A 203 6.81 -18.30 20.90
CA PHE A 203 7.83 -17.50 21.58
C PHE A 203 7.39 -17.02 22.97
N GLU A 204 6.13 -16.58 23.13
CA GLU A 204 5.59 -16.22 24.44
C GLU A 204 5.56 -17.44 25.38
N GLN A 205 5.20 -18.61 24.86
CA GLN A 205 5.16 -19.87 25.62
C GLN A 205 6.55 -20.30 26.14
N ILE A 206 7.60 -20.21 25.32
CA ILE A 206 8.96 -20.63 25.70
C ILE A 206 9.77 -19.54 26.41
N GLY A 207 9.30 -18.29 26.40
CA GLY A 207 9.91 -17.17 27.12
C GLY A 207 11.14 -16.55 26.44
N TYR A 208 11.40 -16.86 25.17
CA TYR A 208 12.43 -16.20 24.36
C TYR A 208 12.02 -16.13 22.88
N LYS A 209 12.60 -15.17 22.14
CA LYS A 209 12.34 -14.95 20.71
C LYS A 209 13.59 -15.28 19.89
N LEU A 210 13.41 -15.97 18.76
CA LEU A 210 14.41 -16.02 17.69
C LEU A 210 14.15 -14.90 16.68
N PRO A 211 15.17 -14.47 15.89
CA PRO A 211 14.96 -13.58 14.76
C PRO A 211 14.01 -14.21 13.73
N VAL A 212 13.11 -13.41 13.17
CA VAL A 212 12.17 -13.83 12.12
C VAL A 212 12.57 -13.18 10.79
N MET A 213 12.72 -13.98 9.75
CA MET A 213 12.86 -13.52 8.38
C MET A 213 11.54 -13.75 7.63
N ILE A 214 11.14 -12.78 6.81
CA ILE A 214 9.95 -12.86 5.96
C ILE A 214 10.37 -12.75 4.50
N SER A 215 9.92 -13.69 3.67
CA SER A 215 10.15 -13.65 2.22
C SER A 215 8.87 -13.93 1.44
N GLY A 216 8.41 -12.94 0.68
CA GLY A 216 7.27 -13.07 -0.23
C GLY A 216 7.64 -13.66 -1.59
N THR A 217 6.65 -14.04 -2.38
CA THR A 217 6.84 -14.33 -3.81
C THR A 217 5.97 -13.39 -4.65
N ILE A 218 6.58 -12.75 -5.65
CA ILE A 218 5.86 -11.94 -6.64
C ILE A 218 5.66 -12.82 -7.86
N THR A 219 4.41 -13.07 -8.23
CA THR A 219 4.07 -14.13 -9.19
C THR A 219 4.36 -13.76 -10.64
N ASP A 220 4.28 -12.48 -10.98
CA ASP A 220 4.46 -12.00 -12.34
C ASP A 220 4.87 -10.51 -12.38
N ALA A 221 4.99 -9.99 -13.60
CA ALA A 221 5.39 -8.61 -13.87
C ALA A 221 4.40 -7.54 -13.35
N SER A 222 3.20 -7.91 -12.88
CA SER A 222 2.26 -6.98 -12.24
C SER A 222 2.77 -6.46 -10.89
N GLY A 223 3.75 -7.15 -10.28
CA GLY A 223 4.33 -6.75 -9.00
C GLY A 223 3.46 -7.08 -7.80
N ARG A 224 2.61 -8.09 -7.92
CA ARG A 224 1.70 -8.54 -6.86
C ARG A 224 2.02 -9.97 -6.40
N THR A 225 1.70 -10.27 -5.15
CA THR A 225 1.62 -11.66 -4.65
C THR A 225 0.46 -12.39 -5.35
N LEU A 226 0.39 -13.71 -5.21
CA LEU A 226 -0.75 -14.48 -5.74
C LEU A 226 -2.08 -14.01 -5.15
N SER A 227 -2.08 -13.63 -3.86
CA SER A 227 -3.24 -13.05 -3.17
C SER A 227 -3.53 -11.59 -3.54
N GLY A 228 -2.77 -11.00 -4.47
CA GLY A 228 -3.03 -9.70 -5.09
C GLY A 228 -2.37 -8.49 -4.40
N GLN A 229 -1.56 -8.68 -3.36
CA GLN A 229 -0.93 -7.56 -2.65
C GLN A 229 0.29 -7.00 -3.37
N THR A 230 0.38 -5.67 -3.40
CA THR A 230 1.61 -4.97 -3.83
C THR A 230 2.72 -5.09 -2.77
N VAL A 231 3.97 -4.79 -3.16
CA VAL A 231 5.15 -4.81 -2.26
C VAL A 231 4.93 -4.01 -0.96
N ALA A 232 4.43 -2.78 -1.08
CA ALA A 232 4.20 -1.92 0.09
C ALA A 232 3.02 -2.41 0.96
N ALA A 233 1.95 -2.93 0.35
CA ALA A 233 0.83 -3.52 1.09
C ALA A 233 1.27 -4.76 1.87
N PHE A 234 2.08 -5.62 1.24
CA PHE A 234 2.66 -6.81 1.86
C PHE A 234 3.55 -6.44 3.06
N TRP A 235 4.44 -5.45 2.90
CA TRP A 235 5.25 -4.90 3.99
C TRP A 235 4.40 -4.37 5.15
N HIS A 236 3.39 -3.54 4.88
CA HIS A 236 2.49 -3.00 5.92
C HIS A 236 1.72 -4.09 6.66
N SER A 237 1.35 -5.18 5.97
CA SER A 237 0.59 -6.28 6.54
C SER A 237 1.40 -7.12 7.54
N LEU A 238 2.72 -7.24 7.32
CA LEU A 238 3.56 -8.19 8.06
C LEU A 238 4.64 -7.55 8.93
N LYS A 239 4.89 -6.24 8.85
CA LYS A 239 5.95 -5.59 9.64
C LYS A 239 5.79 -5.71 11.16
N HIS A 240 4.60 -6.05 11.64
CA HIS A 240 4.26 -6.14 13.06
C HIS A 240 5.04 -7.24 13.82
N VAL A 241 5.62 -8.21 13.11
CA VAL A 241 6.48 -9.25 13.73
C VAL A 241 7.90 -8.76 14.05
N ASP A 242 8.21 -7.48 13.77
CA ASP A 242 9.55 -6.89 13.88
C ASP A 242 10.64 -7.77 13.21
N PRO A 243 10.49 -8.08 11.91
CA PRO A 243 11.36 -9.05 11.24
C PRO A 243 12.81 -8.55 11.17
N ILE A 244 13.78 -9.45 11.31
CA ILE A 244 15.21 -9.12 11.18
C ILE A 244 15.59 -8.85 9.73
N SER A 245 14.90 -9.48 8.78
CA SER A 245 14.93 -9.13 7.36
C SER A 245 13.59 -9.35 6.70
N PHE A 246 13.33 -8.59 5.65
CA PHE A 246 12.15 -8.70 4.81
C PHE A 246 12.59 -8.76 3.35
N GLY A 247 11.97 -9.61 2.54
CA GLY A 247 12.47 -9.88 1.21
C GLY A 247 11.49 -10.55 0.26
N PHE A 248 12.04 -10.94 -0.89
CA PHE A 248 11.33 -11.75 -1.87
C PHE A 248 12.22 -12.87 -2.42
N ASN A 249 11.58 -13.97 -2.79
CA ASN A 249 12.21 -15.13 -3.36
C ASN A 249 11.32 -15.84 -4.37
N CYS A 250 11.93 -16.73 -5.14
CA CYS A 250 11.25 -17.57 -6.14
C CYS A 250 10.47 -16.76 -7.20
N ALA A 251 9.71 -17.49 -8.04
CA ALA A 251 8.88 -17.05 -9.17
C ALA A 251 9.61 -16.27 -10.29
N LEU A 252 10.34 -15.22 -9.94
CA LEU A 252 11.06 -14.34 -10.84
C LEU A 252 12.58 -14.55 -10.75
N GLY A 253 13.27 -14.26 -11.85
CA GLY A 253 14.73 -14.19 -11.91
C GLY A 253 15.28 -12.90 -11.31
N ALA A 254 16.61 -12.81 -11.23
CA ALA A 254 17.32 -11.64 -10.68
C ALA A 254 17.14 -10.37 -11.52
N LYS A 255 16.65 -10.45 -12.75
CA LYS A 255 16.39 -9.25 -13.55
C LYS A 255 15.03 -8.65 -13.22
N GLU A 256 13.98 -9.47 -13.21
CA GLU A 256 12.60 -9.05 -13.02
C GLU A 256 12.32 -8.65 -11.56
N LEU A 257 12.95 -9.33 -10.60
CA LEU A 257 12.74 -9.08 -9.17
C LEU A 257 13.38 -7.76 -8.69
N ARG A 258 14.31 -7.19 -9.47
CA ARG A 258 15.14 -6.03 -9.08
C ARG A 258 14.31 -4.83 -8.64
N GLN A 259 13.26 -4.49 -9.38
CA GLN A 259 12.44 -3.30 -9.11
C GLN A 259 11.70 -3.40 -7.76
N TYR A 260 11.28 -4.61 -7.38
CA TYR A 260 10.57 -4.84 -6.13
C TYR A 260 11.51 -4.82 -4.94
N ILE A 261 12.74 -5.31 -5.11
CA ILE A 261 13.81 -5.18 -4.11
C ILE A 261 14.24 -3.71 -3.95
N ALA A 262 14.34 -2.96 -5.05
CA ALA A 262 14.63 -1.53 -5.00
C ALA A 262 13.53 -0.77 -4.23
N GLU A 263 12.25 -1.01 -4.53
CA GLU A 263 11.13 -0.44 -3.79
C GLU A 263 11.14 -0.84 -2.32
N LEU A 264 11.32 -2.13 -2.00
CA LEU A 264 11.40 -2.59 -0.62
C LEU A 264 12.55 -1.92 0.14
N SER A 265 13.68 -1.67 -0.53
CA SER A 265 14.86 -1.03 0.05
C SER A 265 14.63 0.42 0.47
N THR A 266 13.59 1.09 -0.06
CA THR A 266 13.26 2.46 0.33
C THR A 266 12.19 2.54 1.40
N ILE A 267 11.27 1.56 1.47
CA ILE A 267 10.12 1.61 2.39
C ILE A 267 10.29 0.81 3.69
N SER A 268 11.22 -0.13 3.74
CA SER A 268 11.43 -1.01 4.89
C SER A 268 12.40 -0.42 5.92
N ASP A 269 12.00 -0.45 7.20
CA ASP A 269 12.81 -0.05 8.36
C ASP A 269 13.59 -1.23 8.97
N THR A 270 13.79 -2.30 8.19
CA THR A 270 14.59 -3.47 8.54
C THR A 270 15.55 -3.85 7.41
N HIS A 271 16.35 -4.91 7.59
CA HIS A 271 17.26 -5.41 6.56
C HIS A 271 16.50 -6.01 5.37
N VAL A 272 17.06 -5.93 4.17
CA VAL A 272 16.46 -6.50 2.96
C VAL A 272 17.16 -7.81 2.57
N SER A 273 16.37 -8.85 2.39
CA SER A 273 16.80 -10.14 1.87
C SER A 273 16.27 -10.39 0.45
N ALA A 274 17.00 -11.16 -0.34
CA ALA A 274 16.48 -11.68 -1.60
C ALA A 274 17.14 -13.01 -1.95
N HIS A 275 16.41 -13.90 -2.62
CA HIS A 275 16.95 -15.13 -3.19
C HIS A 275 16.16 -15.50 -4.46
N PRO A 276 16.50 -14.90 -5.62
CA PRO A 276 15.78 -15.14 -6.87
C PRO A 276 16.07 -16.52 -7.47
N ASN A 277 15.27 -16.93 -8.45
CA ASN A 277 15.55 -18.11 -9.26
C ASN A 277 16.72 -17.86 -10.23
N ALA A 278 17.33 -18.95 -10.73
CA ALA A 278 18.30 -18.91 -11.84
C ALA A 278 17.55 -18.71 -13.17
N GLY A 279 16.92 -17.55 -13.34
CA GLY A 279 16.02 -17.23 -14.44
C GLY A 279 14.63 -17.86 -14.29
N LEU A 280 13.84 -17.74 -15.35
CA LEU A 280 12.55 -18.43 -15.47
C LEU A 280 12.76 -19.87 -15.97
N PRO A 281 11.95 -20.84 -15.53
CA PRO A 281 12.05 -22.21 -16.03
C PRO A 281 11.72 -22.27 -17.52
N ASN A 282 12.46 -23.08 -18.27
CA ASN A 282 12.23 -23.33 -19.69
C ASN A 282 11.06 -24.31 -19.91
N GLU A 283 10.74 -24.64 -21.17
CA GLU A 283 9.64 -25.55 -21.53
C GLU A 283 9.77 -26.96 -20.93
N PHE A 284 10.97 -27.35 -20.51
CA PHE A 284 11.26 -28.62 -19.84
C PHE A 284 11.32 -28.51 -18.31
N GLY A 285 11.05 -27.32 -17.76
CA GLY A 285 11.12 -27.03 -16.32
C GLY A 285 12.55 -26.87 -15.78
N GLU A 286 13.55 -26.73 -16.66
CA GLU A 286 14.95 -26.52 -16.30
C GLU A 286 15.29 -25.02 -16.22
N TYR A 287 16.36 -24.68 -15.50
CA TYR A 287 16.81 -23.31 -15.31
C TYR A 287 18.12 -23.08 -16.07
N ASP A 288 18.07 -22.21 -17.08
CA ASP A 288 19.17 -22.02 -18.04
C ASP A 288 20.11 -20.85 -17.69
N GLU A 289 19.77 -20.03 -16.68
CA GLU A 289 20.61 -18.89 -16.32
C GLU A 289 21.92 -19.37 -15.68
N SER A 290 23.05 -19.02 -16.29
CA SER A 290 24.37 -19.38 -15.79
C SER A 290 24.73 -18.66 -14.48
N PRO A 291 25.62 -19.23 -13.63
CA PRO A 291 26.17 -18.58 -12.45
C PRO A 291 26.69 -17.15 -12.69
N GLU A 292 27.41 -16.93 -13.79
CA GLU A 292 28.03 -15.64 -14.11
C GLU A 292 26.99 -14.58 -14.47
N ALA A 293 25.93 -14.97 -15.19
CA ALA A 293 24.83 -14.07 -15.56
C ALA A 293 24.07 -13.60 -14.31
N MET A 294 23.66 -14.54 -13.46
CA MET A 294 22.95 -14.26 -12.21
C MET A 294 23.81 -13.39 -11.28
N ALA A 295 25.08 -13.75 -11.08
CA ALA A 295 26.00 -12.99 -10.23
C ALA A 295 26.23 -11.55 -10.71
N LYS A 296 26.25 -11.33 -12.03
CA LYS A 296 26.39 -9.99 -12.62
C LYS A 296 25.21 -9.09 -12.27
N GLU A 297 23.98 -9.60 -12.35
CA GLU A 297 22.77 -8.84 -11.97
C GLU A 297 22.76 -8.54 -10.46
N LEU A 298 23.08 -9.53 -9.63
CA LEU A 298 23.08 -9.36 -8.17
C LEU A 298 24.20 -8.42 -7.67
N ALA A 299 25.35 -8.37 -8.37
CA ALA A 299 26.38 -7.37 -8.10
C ALA A 299 25.89 -5.93 -8.36
N ASP A 300 24.99 -5.71 -9.33
CA ASP A 300 24.36 -4.40 -9.55
C ASP A 300 23.44 -4.00 -8.38
N TRP A 301 22.69 -4.95 -7.82
CA TRP A 301 21.83 -4.71 -6.67
C TRP A 301 22.65 -4.33 -5.43
N ALA A 302 23.73 -5.08 -5.18
CA ALA A 302 24.65 -4.81 -4.08
C ALA A 302 25.34 -3.45 -4.25
N ARG A 303 25.82 -3.12 -5.45
CA ARG A 303 26.37 -1.80 -5.78
C ARG A 303 25.36 -0.67 -5.56
N SER A 304 24.09 -0.92 -5.87
CA SER A 304 23.00 0.04 -5.66
C SER A 304 22.60 0.19 -4.19
N GLY A 305 23.14 -0.65 -3.30
CA GLY A 305 22.88 -0.60 -1.87
C GLY A 305 21.51 -1.14 -1.47
N TYR A 306 20.98 -2.14 -2.19
CA TYR A 306 19.64 -2.68 -1.93
C TYR A 306 19.60 -3.85 -0.96
N LEU A 307 20.72 -4.54 -0.71
CA LEU A 307 20.75 -5.86 -0.07
C LEU A 307 21.47 -5.87 1.27
N ASN A 308 21.00 -6.73 2.17
CA ASN A 308 21.68 -7.13 3.40
C ASN A 308 21.91 -8.65 3.46
N ILE A 309 21.01 -9.43 2.85
CA ILE A 309 21.12 -10.88 2.70
C ILE A 309 20.82 -11.24 1.24
N ILE A 310 21.62 -12.13 0.63
CA ILE A 310 21.41 -12.60 -0.74
C ILE A 310 21.65 -14.11 -0.84
N GLY A 311 20.79 -14.83 -1.54
CA GLY A 311 20.92 -16.26 -1.82
C GLY A 311 20.39 -16.63 -3.20
N GLY A 312 20.00 -17.90 -3.34
CA GLY A 312 19.38 -18.43 -4.54
C GLY A 312 18.17 -19.32 -4.23
N CYS A 313 17.16 -19.31 -5.09
CA CYS A 313 16.03 -20.23 -5.01
C CYS A 313 16.13 -21.28 -6.13
N CYS A 314 15.05 -21.56 -6.86
CA CYS A 314 14.98 -22.67 -7.80
C CYS A 314 16.02 -22.53 -8.93
N GLY A 315 16.66 -23.66 -9.28
CA GLY A 315 17.70 -23.72 -10.30
C GLY A 315 19.11 -23.35 -9.80
N THR A 316 19.23 -22.77 -8.61
CA THR A 316 20.54 -22.36 -8.08
C THR A 316 21.29 -23.52 -7.44
N SER A 317 22.61 -23.54 -7.66
CA SER A 317 23.52 -24.59 -7.21
C SER A 317 24.72 -24.00 -6.46
N PRO A 318 25.60 -24.80 -5.84
CA PRO A 318 26.82 -24.27 -5.22
C PRO A 318 27.69 -23.44 -6.17
N ALA A 319 27.66 -23.72 -7.48
CA ALA A 319 28.35 -22.90 -8.48
C ALA A 319 27.77 -21.48 -8.58
N HIS A 320 26.44 -21.35 -8.52
CA HIS A 320 25.75 -20.06 -8.47
C HIS A 320 26.10 -19.29 -7.21
N ILE A 321 25.97 -19.93 -6.04
CA ILE A 321 26.26 -19.28 -4.75
C ILE A 321 27.72 -18.83 -4.69
N LYS A 322 28.67 -19.63 -5.19
CA LYS A 322 30.08 -19.22 -5.28
C LYS A 322 30.25 -17.94 -6.11
N ALA A 323 29.66 -17.90 -7.31
CA ALA A 323 29.74 -16.73 -8.18
C ALA A 323 29.12 -15.49 -7.54
N ILE A 324 27.99 -15.65 -6.84
CA ILE A 324 27.31 -14.57 -6.10
C ILE A 324 28.20 -14.05 -4.96
N VAL A 325 28.78 -14.95 -4.15
CA VAL A 325 29.70 -14.60 -3.06
C VAL A 325 30.86 -13.76 -3.59
N GLU A 326 31.52 -14.22 -4.65
CA GLU A 326 32.66 -13.52 -5.26
C GLU A 326 32.27 -12.14 -5.81
N ALA A 327 31.10 -12.04 -6.45
CA ALA A 327 30.64 -10.81 -7.09
C ALA A 327 30.11 -9.76 -6.11
N VAL A 328 29.51 -10.17 -4.99
CA VAL A 328 28.82 -9.29 -4.04
C VAL A 328 29.69 -8.87 -2.85
N THR A 329 30.64 -9.72 -2.41
CA THR A 329 31.54 -9.44 -1.27
C THR A 329 32.22 -8.06 -1.29
N PRO A 330 32.61 -7.48 -2.46
CA PRO A 330 33.24 -6.16 -2.48
C PRO A 330 32.35 -4.98 -2.06
N TYR A 331 31.03 -5.16 -1.95
CA TYR A 331 30.08 -4.08 -1.67
C TYR A 331 29.63 -4.05 -0.21
N PRO A 332 29.38 -2.86 0.37
CA PRO A 332 28.86 -2.73 1.72
C PRO A 332 27.39 -3.17 1.80
N PRO A 333 26.90 -3.56 2.99
CA PRO A 333 25.48 -3.84 3.17
C PRO A 333 24.64 -2.56 3.04
N ARG A 334 23.37 -2.72 2.64
CA ARG A 334 22.39 -1.64 2.67
C ARG A 334 22.31 -1.01 4.07
N ILE A 335 22.32 0.31 4.12
CA ILE A 335 22.04 1.07 5.33
C ILE A 335 20.52 1.12 5.49
N VAL A 336 20.01 0.60 6.61
CA VAL A 336 18.57 0.65 6.91
C VAL A 336 18.14 2.12 7.05
N PRO A 337 17.16 2.60 6.25
CA PRO A 337 16.72 3.97 6.27
C PRO A 337 15.92 4.26 7.54
N VAL A 338 15.94 5.52 7.98
CA VAL A 338 15.03 6.01 9.01
C VAL A 338 13.71 6.36 8.33
N ILE A 339 12.68 5.57 8.60
CA ILE A 339 11.32 5.79 8.07
C ILE A 339 10.52 6.61 9.07
N GLU A 340 9.80 7.62 8.58
CA GLU A 340 8.90 8.40 9.42
C GLU A 340 7.77 7.51 9.97
N LYS A 341 7.49 7.68 11.26
CA LYS A 341 6.40 7.00 11.95
C LYS A 341 5.06 7.54 11.47
N GLN A 342 4.27 6.66 10.88
CA GLN A 342 2.94 6.94 10.34
C GLN A 342 2.08 5.70 10.54
N CYS A 343 0.77 5.87 10.66
CA CYS A 343 -0.16 4.74 10.65
C CYS A 343 -0.12 4.11 9.26
N ARG A 344 0.18 2.82 9.18
CA ARG A 344 0.34 2.09 7.91
C ARG A 344 -0.64 0.94 7.89
N LEU A 345 -1.65 1.07 7.04
CA LEU A 345 -2.72 0.09 6.81
C LEU A 345 -2.54 -0.55 5.42
N ALA A 346 -3.26 -1.63 5.16
CA ALA A 346 -3.27 -2.26 3.85
C ALA A 346 -4.57 -3.01 3.58
N GLY A 347 -5.06 -2.89 2.34
CA GLY A 347 -5.88 -3.91 1.69
C GLY A 347 -4.99 -4.75 0.76
N LEU A 348 -5.31 -4.80 -0.52
CA LEU A 348 -4.38 -5.19 -1.59
C LEU A 348 -3.37 -4.08 -1.92
N GLU A 349 -3.72 -2.84 -1.59
CA GLU A 349 -2.89 -1.65 -1.78
C GLU A 349 -2.53 -1.01 -0.43
N PRO A 350 -1.37 -0.34 -0.34
CA PRO A 350 -0.93 0.28 0.90
C PRO A 350 -1.71 1.57 1.16
N MET A 351 -1.93 1.88 2.43
CA MET A 351 -2.44 3.16 2.87
C MET A 351 -1.60 3.68 4.03
N SER A 352 -1.08 4.90 3.90
CA SER A 352 -0.33 5.56 4.97
C SER A 352 -1.06 6.83 5.42
N ILE A 353 -1.21 7.00 6.73
CA ILE A 353 -1.83 8.16 7.37
C ILE A 353 -0.76 8.85 8.21
N GLY A 354 -0.26 9.97 7.70
CA GLY A 354 0.77 10.81 8.30
C GLY A 354 0.32 12.28 8.46
N PRO A 355 1.23 13.17 8.85
CA PRO A 355 0.93 14.58 9.11
C PRO A 355 0.36 15.35 7.90
N ASP A 356 0.83 15.01 6.69
CA ASP A 356 0.38 15.64 5.43
C ASP A 356 -0.82 14.92 4.81
N THR A 357 -1.31 13.85 5.43
CA THR A 357 -2.47 13.11 4.94
C THR A 357 -3.73 13.93 5.23
N LEU A 358 -4.56 14.07 4.21
CA LEU A 358 -5.87 14.68 4.34
C LEU A 358 -6.83 13.80 5.15
N PHE A 359 -7.97 14.36 5.53
CA PHE A 359 -8.99 13.63 6.28
C PHE A 359 -9.39 12.32 5.59
N VAL A 360 -9.29 11.22 6.35
CA VAL A 360 -9.58 9.88 5.86
C VAL A 360 -11.07 9.54 6.06
N ASN A 361 -11.73 9.20 4.95
CA ASN A 361 -13.14 8.82 4.96
C ASN A 361 -13.28 7.32 5.18
N VAL A 362 -13.92 6.94 6.28
CA VAL A 362 -14.29 5.54 6.59
C VAL A 362 -15.75 5.34 6.22
N GLY A 363 -16.05 4.45 5.28
CA GLY A 363 -17.41 4.24 4.77
C GLY A 363 -18.33 3.52 5.76
N GLU A 364 -19.42 4.18 6.17
CA GLU A 364 -20.35 3.70 7.22
C GLU A 364 -21.49 2.77 6.76
N ARG A 365 -21.73 2.61 5.45
CA ARG A 365 -22.99 2.04 4.91
C ARG A 365 -23.05 0.51 4.99
N THR A 366 -21.93 -0.15 5.22
CA THR A 366 -21.78 -1.60 5.41
C THR A 366 -22.03 -1.99 6.88
N ASN A 367 -23.09 -1.40 7.45
CA ASN A 367 -23.45 -1.53 8.86
C ASN A 367 -24.91 -1.98 8.96
N VAL A 368 -25.16 -3.15 9.53
CA VAL A 368 -26.51 -3.72 9.69
C VAL A 368 -27.39 -2.85 10.58
N THR A 369 -26.82 -2.19 11.60
CA THR A 369 -27.60 -1.29 12.47
C THR A 369 -27.83 0.10 11.87
N GLY A 370 -26.87 0.59 11.07
CA GLY A 370 -26.85 1.94 10.52
C GLY A 370 -27.48 2.11 9.13
N SER A 371 -27.57 1.03 8.33
CA SER A 371 -28.00 1.07 6.93
C SER A 371 -29.17 0.13 6.66
N ALA A 372 -30.36 0.71 6.48
CA ALA A 372 -31.58 -0.06 6.21
C ALA A 372 -31.48 -0.93 4.94
N ALA A 373 -30.79 -0.43 3.91
CA ALA A 373 -30.56 -1.17 2.67
C ALA A 373 -29.65 -2.37 2.93
N PHE A 374 -28.51 -2.18 3.59
CA PHE A 374 -27.55 -3.23 3.90
C PHE A 374 -28.16 -4.30 4.82
N LYS A 375 -28.84 -3.87 5.90
CA LYS A 375 -29.60 -4.75 6.80
C LYS A 375 -30.54 -5.69 6.04
N ARG A 376 -31.33 -5.14 5.11
CA ARG A 376 -32.27 -5.94 4.31
C ARG A 376 -31.55 -7.00 3.49
N LEU A 377 -30.45 -6.64 2.83
CA LEU A 377 -29.68 -7.55 1.97
C LEU A 377 -29.05 -8.69 2.79
N ILE A 378 -28.40 -8.37 3.91
CA ILE A 378 -27.78 -9.36 4.79
C ILE A 378 -28.81 -10.32 5.39
N ILE A 379 -29.94 -9.80 5.90
CA ILE A 379 -31.02 -10.64 6.45
C ILE A 379 -31.64 -11.56 5.38
N GLN A 380 -31.68 -11.12 4.12
CA GLN A 380 -32.18 -11.90 2.99
C GLN A 380 -31.14 -12.90 2.44
N GLY A 381 -29.90 -12.84 2.92
CA GLY A 381 -28.79 -13.65 2.40
C GLY A 381 -28.28 -13.20 1.03
N ASP A 382 -28.65 -12.00 0.57
CA ASP A 382 -28.22 -11.42 -0.71
C ASP A 382 -26.87 -10.71 -0.54
N PHE A 383 -25.82 -11.50 -0.32
CA PHE A 383 -24.48 -10.99 -0.10
C PHE A 383 -23.87 -10.37 -1.37
N GLU A 384 -24.28 -10.80 -2.56
CA GLU A 384 -23.82 -10.21 -3.84
C GLU A 384 -24.26 -8.75 -3.96
N ALA A 385 -25.54 -8.46 -3.73
CA ALA A 385 -26.01 -7.08 -3.70
C ALA A 385 -25.41 -6.28 -2.53
N ALA A 386 -25.05 -6.94 -1.43
CA ALA A 386 -24.36 -6.30 -0.30
C ALA A 386 -22.93 -5.87 -0.65
N LEU A 387 -22.21 -6.63 -1.51
CA LEU A 387 -20.90 -6.23 -2.03
C LEU A 387 -20.99 -4.95 -2.85
N GLU A 388 -22.06 -4.75 -3.61
CA GLU A 388 -22.26 -3.51 -4.37
C GLU A 388 -22.36 -2.29 -3.45
N VAL A 389 -22.92 -2.43 -2.24
CA VAL A 389 -22.92 -1.36 -1.24
C VAL A 389 -21.48 -1.02 -0.81
N ALA A 390 -20.64 -2.02 -0.58
CA ALA A 390 -19.23 -1.81 -0.23
C ALA A 390 -18.45 -1.17 -1.39
N LYS A 391 -18.61 -1.70 -2.61
CA LYS A 391 -17.99 -1.17 -3.84
C LYS A 391 -18.35 0.30 -4.08
N GLN A 392 -19.63 0.62 -3.98
CA GLN A 392 -20.12 1.98 -4.17
C GLN A 392 -19.51 2.96 -3.16
N GLN A 393 -19.18 2.54 -1.93
CA GLN A 393 -18.50 3.39 -0.97
C GLN A 393 -17.08 3.72 -1.41
N VAL A 394 -16.31 2.72 -1.86
CA VAL A 394 -14.95 2.91 -2.38
C VAL A 394 -14.95 3.83 -3.60
N GLU A 395 -15.87 3.59 -4.55
CA GLU A 395 -16.01 4.43 -5.75
C GLU A 395 -16.40 5.88 -5.42
N ASN A 396 -17.12 6.09 -4.31
CA ASN A 396 -17.46 7.42 -3.81
C ASN A 396 -16.38 7.99 -2.88
N GLY A 397 -15.17 7.42 -2.83
CA GLY A 397 -14.02 8.00 -2.13
C GLY A 397 -13.84 7.54 -0.68
N ALA A 398 -14.49 6.46 -0.25
CA ALA A 398 -14.14 5.81 1.01
C ALA A 398 -12.76 5.16 0.88
N GLN A 399 -11.85 5.51 1.79
CA GLN A 399 -10.48 4.99 1.82
C GLN A 399 -10.32 3.80 2.76
N ILE A 400 -11.29 3.61 3.67
CA ILE A 400 -11.45 2.45 4.56
C ILE A 400 -12.94 2.10 4.54
N ILE A 401 -13.29 0.81 4.68
CA ILE A 401 -14.68 0.37 4.78
C ILE A 401 -14.93 -0.16 6.20
N ASP A 402 -15.92 0.41 6.89
CA ASP A 402 -16.39 -0.08 8.19
C ASP A 402 -17.43 -1.18 7.99
N ILE A 403 -17.23 -2.35 8.59
CA ILE A 403 -18.12 -3.50 8.43
C ILE A 403 -18.66 -3.89 9.78
N ASN A 404 -19.97 -3.75 9.96
CA ASN A 404 -20.68 -4.12 11.17
C ASN A 404 -21.82 -5.10 10.85
N MET A 405 -21.78 -6.27 11.49
CA MET A 405 -22.78 -7.34 11.35
C MET A 405 -23.58 -7.58 12.63
N ASP A 406 -23.50 -6.68 13.62
CA ASP A 406 -24.18 -6.85 14.90
C ASP A 406 -25.69 -6.68 14.73
N GLU A 407 -26.45 -7.75 14.96
CA GLU A 407 -27.91 -7.73 14.99
C GLU A 407 -28.43 -8.92 15.78
N GLY A 408 -29.43 -8.71 16.66
CA GLY A 408 -29.86 -9.74 17.61
C GLY A 408 -30.50 -10.97 16.96
N MET A 409 -30.96 -10.85 15.72
CA MET A 409 -31.60 -11.92 14.94
C MET A 409 -30.67 -12.55 13.88
N LEU A 410 -29.42 -12.12 13.79
CA LEU A 410 -28.44 -12.60 12.81
C LEU A 410 -27.36 -13.42 13.51
N GLU A 411 -26.91 -14.51 12.87
CA GLU A 411 -25.65 -15.17 13.23
C GLU A 411 -24.48 -14.28 12.81
N SER A 412 -24.23 -13.23 13.60
CA SER A 412 -23.38 -12.09 13.25
C SER A 412 -21.94 -12.50 12.92
N LYS A 413 -21.41 -13.50 13.65
CA LYS A 413 -20.09 -14.07 13.40
C LYS A 413 -19.99 -14.74 12.03
N GLU A 414 -20.97 -15.56 11.68
CA GLU A 414 -21.00 -16.27 10.40
C GLU A 414 -21.20 -15.30 9.23
N ALA A 415 -22.06 -14.30 9.42
CA ALA A 415 -22.27 -13.23 8.43
C ALA A 415 -21.00 -12.39 8.19
N MET A 416 -20.27 -12.05 9.26
CA MET A 416 -18.98 -11.34 9.17
C MET A 416 -17.97 -12.15 8.35
N VAL A 417 -17.78 -13.42 8.71
CA VAL A 417 -16.85 -14.33 8.01
C VAL A 417 -17.23 -14.46 6.54
N ARG A 418 -18.51 -14.75 6.24
CA ARG A 418 -18.98 -14.93 4.86
C ARG A 418 -18.76 -13.66 4.03
N PHE A 419 -19.12 -12.50 4.57
CA PHE A 419 -19.00 -11.24 3.83
C PHE A 419 -17.54 -10.85 3.57
N LEU A 420 -16.65 -11.02 4.55
CA LEU A 420 -15.22 -10.77 4.36
C LEU A 420 -14.57 -11.71 3.34
N MET A 421 -14.94 -12.99 3.35
CA MET A 421 -14.46 -13.95 2.36
C MET A 421 -14.89 -13.60 0.94
N LEU A 422 -16.08 -13.02 0.77
CA LEU A 422 -16.59 -12.49 -0.50
C LEU A 422 -15.93 -11.16 -0.90
N ILE A 423 -15.64 -10.27 0.07
CA ILE A 423 -14.88 -9.05 -0.21
C ILE A 423 -13.49 -9.40 -0.75
N ALA A 424 -12.84 -10.44 -0.21
CA ALA A 424 -11.53 -10.88 -0.68
C ALA A 424 -11.51 -11.32 -2.16
N SER A 425 -12.65 -11.73 -2.73
CA SER A 425 -12.76 -12.05 -4.16
C SER A 425 -13.07 -10.85 -5.05
N GLU A 426 -13.31 -9.66 -4.49
CA GLU A 426 -13.63 -8.44 -5.23
C GLU A 426 -12.48 -7.40 -5.12
N PRO A 427 -11.56 -7.34 -6.10
CA PRO A 427 -10.37 -6.49 -6.03
C PRO A 427 -10.66 -5.01 -5.83
N ASP A 428 -11.77 -4.51 -6.40
CA ASP A 428 -12.20 -3.11 -6.26
C ASP A 428 -12.52 -2.73 -4.81
N ILE A 429 -12.94 -3.71 -4.00
CA ILE A 429 -13.24 -3.55 -2.58
C ILE A 429 -11.99 -3.89 -1.76
N ALA A 430 -11.36 -5.04 -2.05
CA ALA A 430 -10.21 -5.55 -1.30
C ALA A 430 -8.98 -4.63 -1.37
N LYS A 431 -8.88 -3.70 -2.34
CA LYS A 431 -7.76 -2.75 -2.42
C LYS A 431 -7.63 -1.84 -1.21
N VAL A 432 -8.75 -1.46 -0.56
CA VAL A 432 -8.73 -0.59 0.62
C VAL A 432 -8.69 -1.40 1.94
N PRO A 433 -8.15 -0.84 3.04
CA PRO A 433 -8.22 -1.48 4.35
C PRO A 433 -9.66 -1.66 4.86
N ILE A 434 -9.87 -2.67 5.69
CA ILE A 434 -11.14 -2.97 6.34
C ILE A 434 -11.07 -2.57 7.81
N MET A 435 -12.11 -1.88 8.28
CA MET A 435 -12.39 -1.62 9.69
C MET A 435 -13.46 -2.62 10.15
N LEU A 436 -13.08 -3.52 11.05
CA LEU A 436 -13.96 -4.54 11.62
C LEU A 436 -14.70 -3.94 12.80
N ASP A 437 -16.02 -3.79 12.68
CA ASP A 437 -16.87 -3.18 13.69
C ASP A 437 -17.79 -4.21 14.36
N SER A 438 -17.62 -4.37 15.68
CA SER A 438 -18.51 -5.17 16.51
C SER A 438 -18.31 -4.84 17.99
N SER A 439 -19.40 -4.96 18.74
CA SER A 439 -19.40 -4.93 20.20
C SER A 439 -18.89 -6.22 20.84
N LYS A 440 -18.68 -7.29 20.07
CA LYS A 440 -18.28 -8.62 20.57
C LYS A 440 -16.91 -9.03 20.03
N TRP A 441 -15.98 -9.33 20.94
CA TRP A 441 -14.61 -9.71 20.60
C TRP A 441 -14.53 -10.94 19.69
N ASP A 442 -15.38 -11.95 19.89
CA ASP A 442 -15.37 -13.18 19.10
C ASP A 442 -15.73 -12.96 17.62
N ILE A 443 -16.48 -11.90 17.31
CA ILE A 443 -16.78 -11.46 15.94
C ILE A 443 -15.58 -10.70 15.35
N LEU A 444 -15.00 -9.77 16.11
CA LEU A 444 -13.79 -9.03 15.70
C LEU A 444 -12.64 -9.99 15.39
N GLU A 445 -12.41 -10.97 16.26
CA GLU A 445 -11.39 -11.99 16.10
C GLU A 445 -11.66 -12.89 14.90
N ALA A 446 -12.92 -13.29 14.67
CA ALA A 446 -13.29 -14.03 13.47
C ALA A 446 -13.01 -13.23 12.19
N GLY A 447 -13.28 -11.92 12.21
CA GLY A 447 -12.98 -11.03 11.08
C GLY A 447 -11.48 -10.86 10.83
N LEU A 448 -10.67 -10.73 11.90
CA LEU A 448 -9.21 -10.61 11.80
C LEU A 448 -8.57 -11.84 11.13
N LYS A 449 -9.16 -13.01 11.34
CA LYS A 449 -8.78 -14.29 10.71
C LYS A 449 -9.19 -14.40 9.24
N CYS A 450 -9.93 -13.43 8.69
CA CYS A 450 -10.38 -13.41 7.29
C CYS A 450 -9.73 -12.31 6.44
N ILE A 451 -9.00 -11.35 7.03
CA ILE A 451 -8.39 -10.24 6.30
C ILE A 451 -6.88 -10.41 6.12
N GLN A 452 -6.43 -10.43 4.87
CA GLN A 452 -5.01 -10.58 4.53
C GLN A 452 -4.18 -9.31 4.81
N GLY A 453 -4.80 -8.14 4.71
CA GLY A 453 -4.16 -6.85 4.94
C GLY A 453 -4.07 -6.46 6.42
N LYS A 454 -3.46 -5.30 6.67
CA LYS A 454 -3.51 -4.61 7.97
C LYS A 454 -4.75 -3.73 8.06
N GLY A 455 -5.80 -4.25 8.70
CA GLY A 455 -7.06 -3.55 8.96
C GLY A 455 -7.07 -2.81 10.30
N VAL A 456 -8.27 -2.36 10.69
CA VAL A 456 -8.54 -1.64 11.95
C VAL A 456 -9.58 -2.41 12.76
N VAL A 457 -9.37 -2.56 14.06
CA VAL A 457 -10.36 -3.10 15.00
C VAL A 457 -11.17 -1.97 15.60
N ASN A 458 -12.49 -1.99 15.41
CA ASN A 458 -13.47 -1.06 15.95
C ASN A 458 -14.44 -1.82 16.88
N SER A 459 -14.28 -1.84 18.18
CA SER A 459 -13.27 -1.16 18.99
C SER A 459 -12.97 -1.98 20.24
N ILE A 460 -11.97 -1.55 21.00
CA ILE A 460 -11.74 -2.02 22.37
C ILE A 460 -11.88 -0.83 23.34
N SER A 461 -12.18 -1.12 24.60
CA SER A 461 -12.30 -0.11 25.67
C SER A 461 -11.91 -0.68 27.02
N LEU A 462 -11.85 0.17 28.05
CA LEU A 462 -11.57 -0.23 29.42
C LEU A 462 -12.84 -0.69 30.17
N LYS A 463 -14.01 -0.74 29.51
CA LYS A 463 -15.30 -1.08 30.12
C LYS A 463 -15.35 -2.44 30.84
N GLU A 464 -14.56 -3.42 30.38
CA GLU A 464 -14.48 -4.77 30.95
C GLU A 464 -13.20 -4.98 31.80
N GLY A 465 -12.53 -3.89 32.15
CA GLY A 465 -11.33 -3.87 32.98
C GLY A 465 -10.03 -3.90 32.19
N GLU A 466 -8.96 -3.49 32.87
CA GLU A 466 -7.60 -3.37 32.30
C GLU A 466 -7.07 -4.70 31.76
N GLU A 467 -7.32 -5.82 32.44
CA GLU A 467 -6.81 -7.14 32.04
C GLU A 467 -7.36 -7.57 30.68
N VAL A 468 -8.66 -7.37 30.45
CA VAL A 468 -9.33 -7.69 29.18
C VAL A 468 -8.85 -6.75 28.08
N PHE A 469 -8.74 -5.46 28.36
CA PHE A 469 -8.18 -4.47 27.43
C PHE A 469 -6.76 -4.85 26.98
N ILE A 470 -5.87 -5.17 27.92
CA ILE A 470 -4.49 -5.59 27.61
C ILE A 470 -4.48 -6.88 26.79
N ARG A 471 -5.31 -7.85 27.13
CA ARG A 471 -5.42 -9.12 26.39
C ARG A 471 -5.84 -8.85 24.94
N HIS A 472 -6.89 -8.07 24.73
CA HIS A 472 -7.35 -7.72 23.39
C HIS A 472 -6.30 -6.92 22.64
N ALA A 473 -5.67 -5.91 23.25
CA ALA A 473 -4.58 -5.14 22.63
C ALA A 473 -3.41 -6.03 22.18
N LYS A 474 -2.99 -7.01 23.00
CA LYS A 474 -1.97 -7.99 22.62
C LYS A 474 -2.40 -8.84 21.41
N LEU A 475 -3.64 -9.29 21.38
CA LEU A 475 -4.16 -10.08 20.26
C LEU A 475 -4.25 -9.24 18.99
N VAL A 476 -4.76 -7.99 19.07
CA VAL A 476 -4.80 -7.07 17.92
C VAL A 476 -3.41 -6.86 17.34
N HIS A 477 -2.39 -6.68 18.19
CA HIS A 477 -1.00 -6.55 17.74
C HIS A 477 -0.49 -7.82 17.06
N ARG A 478 -0.75 -9.00 17.65
CA ARG A 478 -0.36 -10.30 17.08
C ARG A 478 -1.04 -10.62 15.74
N TYR A 479 -2.29 -10.17 15.56
CA TYR A 479 -2.98 -10.24 14.27
C TYR A 479 -2.50 -9.18 13.27
N GLY A 480 -1.65 -8.24 13.69
CA GLY A 480 -1.10 -7.19 12.83
C GLY A 480 -2.11 -6.12 12.42
N ALA A 481 -3.03 -5.73 13.30
CA ALA A 481 -4.05 -4.71 13.03
C ALA A 481 -3.83 -3.41 13.85
N ALA A 482 -4.36 -2.30 13.35
CA ALA A 482 -4.52 -1.07 14.12
C ALA A 482 -5.80 -1.16 14.98
N VAL A 483 -5.96 -0.24 15.94
CA VAL A 483 -7.05 -0.32 16.92
C VAL A 483 -7.71 1.02 17.19
N ILE A 484 -9.05 1.02 17.23
CA ILE A 484 -9.84 2.08 17.82
C ILE A 484 -10.00 1.80 19.31
N VAL A 485 -9.56 2.75 20.12
CA VAL A 485 -9.75 2.78 21.58
C VAL A 485 -10.84 3.80 21.89
N MET A 486 -12.01 3.31 22.31
CA MET A 486 -13.07 4.21 22.76
C MET A 486 -12.74 4.79 24.13
N ALA A 487 -13.03 6.08 24.31
CA ALA A 487 -12.92 6.77 25.59
C ALA A 487 -14.06 6.35 26.55
N PHE A 488 -13.98 5.10 27.02
CA PHE A 488 -14.94 4.49 27.94
C PHE A 488 -14.16 3.70 28.99
N ASP A 489 -14.29 4.06 30.26
CA ASP A 489 -13.58 3.43 31.39
C ASP A 489 -14.53 3.03 32.54
N GLU A 490 -13.96 2.54 33.66
CA GLU A 490 -14.67 2.10 34.87
C GLU A 490 -14.65 3.15 36.01
N GLU A 491 -13.96 4.28 35.83
CA GLU A 491 -13.43 5.23 36.84
C GLU A 491 -12.65 4.60 38.04
N GLY A 492 -11.31 4.58 37.93
CA GLY A 492 -10.34 4.24 38.98
C GLY A 492 -8.87 4.28 38.50
N GLN A 493 -7.93 4.66 39.37
CA GLN A 493 -6.53 5.04 39.05
C GLN A 493 -5.73 3.94 38.31
N ALA A 494 -5.29 4.23 37.08
CA ALA A 494 -4.47 3.33 36.26
C ALA A 494 -3.05 3.18 36.81
N ASP A 495 -2.67 1.95 37.16
CA ASP A 495 -1.32 1.58 37.55
C ASP A 495 -0.55 1.10 36.30
N THR A 496 0.69 1.55 36.13
CA THR A 496 1.38 1.56 34.83
C THR A 496 1.80 0.17 34.33
N LYS A 497 0.96 -0.52 33.55
CA LYS A 497 1.40 -1.67 32.72
C LYS A 497 1.48 -1.27 31.25
N GLN A 498 2.69 -1.38 30.68
CA GLN A 498 2.96 -1.03 29.28
C GLN A 498 2.80 -2.27 28.39
N VAL A 499 1.94 -2.19 27.36
CA VAL A 499 1.72 -3.28 26.37
C VAL A 499 2.73 -3.23 25.22
N GLY A 500 3.43 -2.11 25.04
CA GLY A 500 4.38 -1.93 23.93
C GLY A 500 3.71 -1.78 22.56
N PHE A 501 2.41 -1.45 22.53
CA PHE A 501 1.67 -1.25 21.28
C PHE A 501 2.19 -0.03 20.50
N PRO A 502 2.40 -0.11 19.18
CA PRO A 502 2.88 1.02 18.39
C PRO A 502 1.92 2.22 18.47
N PRO A 503 2.35 3.42 18.91
CA PRO A 503 1.45 4.56 19.10
C PRO A 503 0.82 5.05 17.79
N GLU A 504 1.51 4.90 16.66
CA GLU A 504 0.99 5.20 15.32
C GLU A 504 -0.16 4.28 14.87
N ASP A 505 -0.37 3.14 15.54
CA ASP A 505 -1.47 2.20 15.25
C ASP A 505 -2.67 2.39 16.20
N ILE A 506 -2.61 3.38 17.10
CA ILE A 506 -3.70 3.71 18.04
C ILE A 506 -4.53 4.85 17.47
N ILE A 507 -5.83 4.59 17.33
CA ILE A 507 -6.85 5.56 16.95
C ILE A 507 -7.76 5.77 18.17
N PHE A 508 -7.88 6.98 18.68
CA PHE A 508 -8.83 7.29 19.74
C PHE A 508 -10.19 7.66 19.15
N ASP A 509 -11.26 7.17 19.77
CA ASP A 509 -12.61 7.70 19.59
C ASP A 509 -13.07 8.35 20.91
N PRO A 510 -13.04 9.69 21.01
CA PRO A 510 -13.56 10.44 22.16
C PRO A 510 -15.08 10.30 22.38
N ASN A 511 -15.78 9.60 21.48
CA ASN A 511 -17.23 9.48 21.34
C ASN A 511 -17.90 10.75 20.81
N ILE A 512 -18.48 10.65 19.61
CA ILE A 512 -19.36 11.70 19.05
C ILE A 512 -20.78 11.45 19.55
N PHE A 513 -21.31 12.38 20.34
CA PHE A 513 -22.68 12.36 20.85
C PHE A 513 -23.60 13.33 20.10
N ALA A 514 -24.92 13.10 20.21
CA ALA A 514 -25.93 13.92 19.57
C ALA A 514 -26.04 15.32 20.22
N ILE A 515 -26.07 16.36 19.39
CA ILE A 515 -26.31 17.75 19.81
C ILE A 515 -27.74 18.18 19.46
N ALA A 516 -28.16 19.36 19.91
CA ALA A 516 -29.52 19.89 19.71
C ALA A 516 -30.64 18.91 20.12
N THR A 517 -30.42 18.18 21.22
CA THR A 517 -31.40 17.21 21.75
C THR A 517 -32.52 17.86 22.57
N GLY A 518 -32.38 19.15 22.89
CA GLY A 518 -33.25 19.87 23.84
C GLY A 518 -32.89 19.65 25.32
N ILE A 519 -31.80 18.93 25.60
CA ILE A 519 -31.25 18.70 26.94
C ILE A 519 -30.00 19.58 27.07
N GLU A 520 -29.96 20.45 28.09
CA GLU A 520 -28.92 21.47 28.25
C GLU A 520 -27.53 20.86 28.42
N GLU A 521 -27.44 19.74 29.13
CA GLU A 521 -26.20 18.98 29.35
C GLU A 521 -25.58 18.46 28.04
N HIS A 522 -26.38 18.30 26.97
CA HIS A 522 -25.91 17.79 25.68
C HIS A 522 -25.42 18.90 24.74
N ASN A 523 -25.65 20.18 25.08
CA ASN A 523 -25.30 21.30 24.21
C ASN A 523 -23.78 21.38 23.96
N ASN A 524 -22.97 20.98 24.93
CA ASN A 524 -21.52 21.13 24.85
C ASN A 524 -20.80 19.95 24.17
N TYR A 525 -21.48 18.85 23.86
CA TYR A 525 -20.83 17.62 23.35
C TYR A 525 -20.03 17.84 22.06
N GLY A 526 -20.46 18.74 21.17
CA GLY A 526 -19.70 19.10 19.97
C GLY A 526 -18.37 19.78 20.30
N VAL A 527 -18.38 20.72 21.25
CA VAL A 527 -17.20 21.43 21.74
C VAL A 527 -16.27 20.47 22.48
N ASP A 528 -16.81 19.62 23.36
CA ASP A 528 -16.04 18.66 24.15
C ASP A 528 -15.23 17.70 23.27
N PHE A 529 -15.84 17.17 22.20
CA PHE A 529 -15.12 16.33 21.23
C PHE A 529 -13.96 17.09 20.55
N ILE A 530 -14.21 18.33 20.12
CA ILE A 530 -13.22 19.17 19.43
C ILE A 530 -12.05 19.51 20.38
N GLU A 531 -12.32 19.85 21.64
CA GLU A 531 -11.26 20.12 22.62
C GLU A 531 -10.51 18.86 23.04
N ALA A 532 -11.20 17.73 23.25
CA ALA A 532 -10.57 16.43 23.49
C ALA A 532 -9.65 16.05 22.33
N THR A 533 -10.07 16.35 21.09
CA THR A 533 -9.25 16.13 19.89
C THR A 533 -7.93 16.90 19.97
N ARG A 534 -7.99 18.19 20.30
CA ARG A 534 -6.77 19.01 20.45
C ARG A 534 -5.87 18.49 21.56
N GLU A 535 -6.45 18.09 22.68
CA GLU A 535 -5.70 17.60 23.84
C GLU A 535 -5.02 16.26 23.55
N ILE A 536 -5.71 15.31 22.91
CA ILE A 536 -5.14 14.02 22.50
C ILE A 536 -3.97 14.26 21.53
N LYS A 537 -4.14 15.10 20.49
CA LYS A 537 -3.05 15.41 19.56
C LYS A 537 -1.84 16.07 20.24
N ARG A 538 -2.08 16.89 21.26
CA ARG A 538 -1.03 17.58 22.02
C ARG A 538 -0.27 16.65 22.97
N THR A 539 -0.96 15.68 23.57
CA THR A 539 -0.42 14.83 24.64
C THR A 539 0.07 13.46 24.16
N LEU A 540 -0.52 12.91 23.10
CA LEU A 540 -0.25 11.58 22.59
C LEU A 540 0.28 11.67 21.15
N PRO A 541 1.61 11.79 20.95
CA PRO A 541 2.18 11.90 19.62
C PRO A 541 1.90 10.62 18.80
N TYR A 542 1.72 10.80 17.48
CA TYR A 542 1.38 9.77 16.49
C TYR A 542 -0.04 9.19 16.58
N ALA A 543 -0.72 9.28 17.72
CA ALA A 543 -2.09 8.80 17.85
C ALA A 543 -3.03 9.50 16.87
N LEU A 544 -3.92 8.72 16.28
CA LEU A 544 -4.95 9.20 15.38
C LEU A 544 -6.26 9.40 16.13
N ILE A 545 -7.20 10.11 15.50
CA ILE A 545 -8.50 10.40 16.08
C ILE A 545 -9.57 10.11 15.04
N SER A 546 -10.59 9.36 15.46
CA SER A 546 -11.78 8.97 14.69
C SER A 546 -13.05 9.29 15.47
N GLY A 547 -14.19 9.08 14.82
CA GLY A 547 -15.51 9.08 15.44
C GLY A 547 -16.63 8.80 14.44
N GLY A 548 -17.75 8.30 14.95
CA GLY A 548 -19.01 8.14 14.21
C GLY A 548 -19.69 9.48 13.92
N VAL A 549 -19.36 10.12 12.79
CA VAL A 549 -19.81 11.49 12.48
C VAL A 549 -21.33 11.56 12.37
N SER A 550 -21.97 10.50 11.87
CA SER A 550 -23.43 10.43 11.76
C SER A 550 -24.17 10.55 13.10
N ASN A 551 -23.50 10.33 14.24
CA ASN A 551 -24.09 10.44 15.58
C ASN A 551 -24.36 11.88 16.00
N VAL A 552 -23.57 12.85 15.53
CA VAL A 552 -23.72 14.26 15.94
C VAL A 552 -25.10 14.82 15.58
N SER A 553 -25.67 14.37 14.45
CA SER A 553 -26.94 14.86 13.91
C SER A 553 -28.14 13.94 14.17
N PHE A 554 -28.04 13.04 15.15
CA PHE A 554 -29.08 12.05 15.43
C PHE A 554 -30.45 12.68 15.74
N SER A 555 -30.46 13.85 16.39
CA SER A 555 -31.68 14.61 16.73
C SER A 555 -32.50 15.02 15.51
N PHE A 556 -31.91 15.06 14.31
CA PHE A 556 -32.54 15.51 13.06
C PHE A 556 -32.81 14.36 12.08
N ARG A 557 -32.93 13.11 12.56
CA ARG A 557 -33.31 11.96 11.70
C ARG A 557 -34.55 12.25 10.88
N GLY A 558 -34.45 12.02 9.56
CA GLY A 558 -35.50 12.34 8.58
C GLY A 558 -35.35 13.70 7.89
N ASN A 559 -34.44 14.57 8.36
CA ASN A 559 -34.10 15.85 7.72
C ASN A 559 -32.66 15.82 7.20
N ASN A 560 -32.45 15.19 6.04
CA ASN A 560 -31.10 15.01 5.48
C ASN A 560 -30.36 16.33 5.21
N PRO A 561 -30.97 17.39 4.63
CA PRO A 561 -30.27 18.65 4.40
C PRO A 561 -29.64 19.24 5.68
N VAL A 562 -30.39 19.25 6.79
CA VAL A 562 -29.88 19.75 8.08
C VAL A 562 -28.80 18.82 8.63
N ARG A 563 -28.97 17.49 8.52
CA ARG A 563 -27.95 16.52 8.98
C ARG A 563 -26.63 16.68 8.24
N GLU A 564 -26.67 16.80 6.91
CA GLU A 564 -25.49 16.99 6.07
C GLU A 564 -24.78 18.31 6.38
N ALA A 565 -25.55 19.39 6.65
CA ALA A 565 -24.99 20.65 7.10
C ALA A 565 -24.27 20.52 8.45
N ILE A 566 -24.89 19.84 9.44
CA ILE A 566 -24.25 19.56 10.74
C ILE A 566 -22.96 18.75 10.56
N HIS A 567 -22.97 17.72 9.71
CA HIS A 567 -21.78 16.91 9.43
C HIS A 567 -20.64 17.74 8.87
N ALA A 568 -20.92 18.58 7.86
CA ALA A 568 -19.91 19.40 7.21
C ALA A 568 -19.32 20.47 8.15
N VAL A 569 -20.14 21.13 8.96
CA VAL A 569 -19.67 22.12 9.95
C VAL A 569 -18.87 21.45 11.07
N PHE A 570 -19.36 20.34 11.61
CA PHE A 570 -18.64 19.57 12.64
C PHE A 570 -17.27 19.10 12.15
N LEU A 571 -17.22 18.48 10.96
CA LEU A 571 -15.98 18.02 10.36
C LEU A 571 -15.00 19.17 10.09
N TYR A 572 -15.48 20.31 9.58
CA TYR A 572 -14.65 21.48 9.35
C TYR A 572 -13.87 21.90 10.60
N HIS A 573 -14.53 21.99 11.75
CA HIS A 573 -13.88 22.36 13.00
C HIS A 573 -13.08 21.22 13.64
N ALA A 574 -13.58 19.98 13.60
CA ALA A 574 -12.89 18.82 14.16
C ALA A 574 -11.57 18.52 13.44
N ILE A 575 -11.54 18.65 12.10
CA ILE A 575 -10.32 18.47 11.30
C ILE A 575 -9.28 19.54 11.62
N GLN A 576 -9.70 20.80 11.77
CA GLN A 576 -8.81 21.89 12.22
C GLN A 576 -8.24 21.64 13.63
N ALA A 577 -8.99 20.97 14.50
CA ALA A 577 -8.52 20.53 15.81
C ALA A 577 -7.58 19.30 15.75
N GLY A 578 -7.52 18.60 14.62
CA GLY A 578 -6.63 17.47 14.39
C GLY A 578 -7.31 16.10 14.20
N MET A 579 -8.63 16.05 14.00
CA MET A 579 -9.34 14.82 13.66
C MET A 579 -8.77 14.23 12.36
N SER A 580 -8.31 12.98 12.41
CA SER A 580 -7.51 12.37 11.33
C SER A 580 -8.37 11.56 10.35
N MET A 581 -9.44 10.96 10.86
CA MET A 581 -10.38 10.15 10.08
C MET A 581 -11.78 10.21 10.69
N GLY A 582 -12.80 9.71 10.00
CA GLY A 582 -14.14 9.57 10.57
C GLY A 582 -15.01 8.59 9.81
N ILE A 583 -15.93 7.96 10.54
CA ILE A 583 -16.94 7.05 10.01
C ILE A 583 -18.09 7.91 9.48
N VAL A 584 -18.20 7.95 8.15
CA VAL A 584 -19.03 8.88 7.39
C VAL A 584 -19.72 8.18 6.22
N ASN A 585 -20.82 8.76 5.75
CA ASN A 585 -21.32 8.47 4.42
C ASN A 585 -20.53 9.28 3.39
N ALA A 586 -19.45 8.69 2.85
CA ALA A 586 -18.56 9.36 1.89
C ALA A 586 -19.29 10.00 0.70
N GLY A 587 -20.43 9.43 0.27
CA GLY A 587 -21.22 9.94 -0.85
C GLY A 587 -22.12 11.15 -0.52
N GLN A 588 -22.35 11.49 0.75
CA GLN A 588 -23.33 12.49 1.20
C GLN A 588 -22.73 13.64 2.03
N LEU A 589 -21.42 13.82 2.04
CA LEU A 589 -20.83 14.99 2.68
C LEU A 589 -21.19 16.25 1.88
N ALA A 590 -21.76 17.26 2.54
CA ALA A 590 -21.99 18.58 1.97
C ALA A 590 -20.68 19.39 1.89
N ILE A 591 -20.61 20.34 0.95
CA ILE A 591 -19.48 21.27 0.82
C ILE A 591 -19.74 22.41 1.79
N TYR A 592 -18.82 22.68 2.72
CA TYR A 592 -18.99 23.69 3.77
C TYR A 592 -19.32 25.08 3.19
N ALA A 593 -18.69 25.44 2.08
CA ALA A 593 -18.91 26.71 1.38
C ALA A 593 -20.30 26.86 0.76
N ASP A 594 -20.98 25.75 0.46
CA ASP A 594 -22.23 25.74 -0.28
C ASP A 594 -23.46 25.69 0.64
N ILE A 595 -23.26 25.53 1.95
CA ILE A 595 -24.34 25.56 2.92
C ILE A 595 -24.91 26.98 2.94
N PRO A 596 -26.24 27.17 2.83
CA PRO A 596 -26.88 28.47 2.98
C PRO A 596 -26.41 29.17 4.26
N GLU A 597 -26.09 30.46 4.16
CA GLU A 597 -25.44 31.20 5.24
C GLU A 597 -26.22 31.17 6.56
N ASP A 598 -27.56 31.30 6.48
CA ASP A 598 -28.44 31.23 7.64
C ASP A 598 -28.45 29.85 8.31
N LEU A 599 -28.43 28.77 7.53
CA LEU A 599 -28.33 27.40 8.02
C LEU A 599 -26.94 27.09 8.57
N ARG A 600 -25.88 27.52 7.87
CA ARG A 600 -24.49 27.32 8.31
C ARG A 600 -24.25 27.98 9.66
N ASP A 601 -24.66 29.24 9.81
CA ASP A 601 -24.44 30.00 11.04
C ASP A 601 -25.26 29.41 12.20
N ALA A 602 -26.51 28.99 11.96
CA ALA A 602 -27.31 28.29 12.97
C ALA A 602 -26.73 26.94 13.38
N VAL A 603 -26.14 26.20 12.44
CA VAL A 603 -25.45 24.94 12.73
C VAL A 603 -24.14 25.20 13.48
N GLU A 604 -23.34 26.20 13.10
CA GLU A 604 -22.14 26.60 13.85
C GLU A 604 -22.48 27.00 15.29
N ASP A 605 -23.57 27.75 15.50
CA ASP A 605 -24.05 28.15 16.83
C ASP A 605 -24.29 26.93 17.73
N VAL A 606 -24.84 25.84 17.18
CA VAL A 606 -25.12 24.59 17.90
C VAL A 606 -23.87 23.72 18.06
N VAL A 607 -23.08 23.51 17.00
CA VAL A 607 -21.88 22.67 17.02
C VAL A 607 -20.83 23.21 17.99
N LEU A 608 -20.67 24.53 18.02
CA LEU A 608 -19.69 25.21 18.86
C LEU A 608 -20.28 25.80 20.14
N ASN A 609 -21.58 25.55 20.40
CA ASN A 609 -22.30 26.06 21.57
C ASN A 609 -22.05 27.56 21.83
N ARG A 610 -22.12 28.39 20.78
CA ARG A 610 -21.69 29.81 20.84
C ARG A 610 -22.62 30.68 21.67
N HIS A 611 -23.92 30.41 21.60
CA HIS A 611 -24.98 31.27 22.13
C HIS A 611 -26.09 30.46 22.80
N ASP A 612 -26.67 31.01 23.87
CA ASP A 612 -27.88 30.47 24.49
C ASP A 612 -29.04 30.48 23.47
N GLY A 613 -29.77 29.36 23.39
CA GLY A 613 -30.91 29.18 22.48
C GLY A 613 -30.57 28.81 21.03
N GLY A 614 -29.30 28.47 20.73
CA GLY A 614 -28.91 27.96 19.41
C GLY A 614 -29.72 26.73 18.96
N THR A 615 -30.03 25.83 19.89
CA THR A 615 -30.85 24.63 19.64
C THR A 615 -32.27 25.00 19.18
N GLU A 616 -32.95 25.94 19.84
CA GLU A 616 -34.30 26.37 19.42
C GLU A 616 -34.28 27.00 18.03
N LYS A 617 -33.31 27.88 17.77
CA LYS A 617 -33.13 28.54 16.47
C LYS A 617 -32.89 27.53 15.35
N LEU A 618 -32.05 26.50 15.59
CA LEU A 618 -31.81 25.46 14.59
C LEU A 618 -33.05 24.58 14.37
N LEU A 619 -33.83 24.26 15.42
CA LEU A 619 -35.08 23.51 15.29
C LEU A 619 -36.13 24.29 14.49
N GLU A 620 -36.30 25.59 14.76
CA GLU A 620 -37.20 26.46 13.99
C GLU A 620 -36.78 26.56 12.52
N LEU A 621 -35.47 26.67 12.27
CA LEU A 621 -34.93 26.72 10.91
C LEU A 621 -35.08 25.38 10.20
N ALA A 622 -34.88 24.27 10.90
CA ALA A 622 -34.97 22.92 10.36
C ALA A 622 -36.36 22.60 9.78
N GLU A 623 -37.44 23.17 10.32
CA GLU A 623 -38.79 23.04 9.75
C GLU A 623 -38.89 23.59 8.33
N LYS A 624 -38.12 24.63 7.97
CA LYS A 624 -38.08 25.15 6.58
C LYS A 624 -37.44 24.16 5.61
N TYR A 625 -36.57 23.29 6.11
CA TYR A 625 -35.88 22.26 5.33
C TYR A 625 -36.55 20.88 5.46
N ARG A 626 -37.69 20.80 6.14
CA ARG A 626 -38.44 19.56 6.39
C ARG A 626 -39.36 19.26 5.20
N GLY A 627 -38.82 18.62 4.18
CA GLY A 627 -39.59 18.08 3.05
C GLY A 627 -39.57 16.56 3.05
N ASP A 628 -40.76 15.93 3.00
CA ASP A 628 -40.91 14.53 2.54
C ASP A 628 -40.10 14.38 1.25
N GLY A 629 -39.38 13.27 1.06
CA GLY A 629 -38.46 12.99 -0.06
C GLY A 629 -39.06 12.96 -1.48
N SER A 630 -39.94 13.92 -1.78
CA SER A 630 -40.69 14.19 -3.00
C SER A 630 -41.02 15.69 -3.14
N SER A 631 -40.25 16.61 -2.52
CA SER A 631 -40.47 18.05 -2.67
C SER A 631 -40.05 18.55 -4.06
N SER A 632 -41.06 18.77 -4.90
CA SER A 632 -41.03 19.46 -6.19
C SER A 632 -40.51 20.92 -6.14
N GLU A 633 -40.17 21.44 -4.96
CA GLU A 633 -39.53 22.75 -4.76
C GLU A 633 -38.00 22.67 -4.68
N VAL A 634 -37.42 21.62 -4.09
CA VAL A 634 -35.96 21.35 -4.17
C VAL A 634 -35.55 21.08 -5.63
N LYS A 635 -36.43 20.42 -6.41
CA LYS A 635 -36.25 20.27 -7.87
C LYS A 635 -36.33 21.57 -8.68
N LYS A 636 -36.88 22.66 -8.12
CA LYS A 636 -36.95 23.97 -8.82
C LYS A 636 -35.66 24.77 -8.64
N GLU A 637 -35.06 24.76 -7.45
CA GLU A 637 -33.73 25.34 -7.21
C GLU A 637 -32.61 24.51 -7.87
N ASP A 638 -32.72 23.17 -7.84
CA ASP A 638 -31.80 22.24 -8.54
C ASP A 638 -31.82 22.36 -10.08
N MET A 639 -32.67 23.19 -10.68
CA MET A 639 -32.73 23.42 -12.13
C MET A 639 -32.52 24.89 -12.53
N GLU A 640 -32.38 25.83 -11.59
CA GLU A 640 -32.07 27.23 -11.93
C GLU A 640 -30.74 27.36 -12.66
N TRP A 641 -29.74 26.55 -12.27
CA TRP A 641 -28.44 26.53 -12.92
C TRP A 641 -28.51 26.07 -14.38
N ARG A 642 -29.55 25.31 -14.78
CA ARG A 642 -29.78 24.96 -16.20
C ARG A 642 -30.03 26.20 -17.07
N GLY A 643 -30.48 27.30 -16.48
CA GLY A 643 -30.63 28.59 -17.15
C GLY A 643 -29.33 29.39 -17.30
N TRP A 644 -28.22 28.96 -16.68
CA TRP A 644 -26.94 29.67 -16.75
C TRP A 644 -26.21 29.44 -18.09
N PRO A 645 -25.22 30.28 -18.45
CA PRO A 645 -24.35 30.04 -19.60
C PRO A 645 -23.64 28.69 -19.51
N VAL A 646 -23.41 28.01 -20.64
CA VAL A 646 -22.90 26.63 -20.68
C VAL A 646 -21.59 26.45 -19.90
N ASN A 647 -20.67 27.41 -19.97
CA ASN A 647 -19.41 27.35 -19.21
C ASN A 647 -19.66 27.36 -17.69
N LYS A 648 -20.62 28.16 -17.21
CA LYS A 648 -21.02 28.20 -15.79
C LYS A 648 -21.77 26.94 -15.37
N ARG A 649 -22.48 26.28 -16.29
CA ARG A 649 -23.12 24.98 -16.04
C ARG A 649 -22.10 23.85 -15.91
N LEU A 650 -21.11 23.82 -16.79
CA LEU A 650 -19.98 22.87 -16.72
C LEU A 650 -19.17 23.06 -15.44
N GLU A 651 -18.87 24.32 -15.07
CA GLU A 651 -18.22 24.66 -13.79
C GLU A 651 -19.05 24.16 -12.59
N HIS A 652 -20.35 24.45 -12.58
CA HIS A 652 -21.26 23.99 -11.51
C HIS A 652 -21.34 22.46 -11.45
N ALA A 653 -21.48 21.78 -12.59
CA ALA A 653 -21.53 20.33 -12.68
C ALA A 653 -20.24 19.68 -12.16
N LEU A 654 -19.08 20.29 -12.44
CA LEU A 654 -17.80 19.86 -11.89
C LEU A 654 -17.74 20.05 -10.37
N VAL A 655 -18.04 21.23 -9.84
CA VAL A 655 -17.99 21.51 -8.39
C VAL A 655 -18.97 20.61 -7.61
N LYS A 656 -20.18 20.39 -8.15
CA LYS A 656 -21.21 19.56 -7.51
C LYS A 656 -21.11 18.06 -7.81
N GLY A 657 -20.26 17.66 -8.76
CA GLY A 657 -20.12 16.26 -9.17
C GLY A 657 -21.35 15.70 -9.92
N ILE A 658 -22.06 16.54 -10.69
CA ILE A 658 -23.27 16.18 -11.43
C ILE A 658 -22.88 15.58 -12.78
N THR A 659 -23.22 14.30 -13.01
CA THR A 659 -22.96 13.61 -14.28
C THR A 659 -24.13 13.68 -15.27
N ASP A 660 -25.29 14.12 -14.80
CA ASP A 660 -26.49 14.29 -15.60
C ASP A 660 -26.34 15.55 -16.47
N TYR A 661 -26.78 15.48 -17.73
CA TYR A 661 -26.66 16.55 -18.74
C TYR A 661 -25.23 16.90 -19.19
N ILE A 662 -24.19 16.25 -18.66
CA ILE A 662 -22.80 16.61 -19.01
C ILE A 662 -22.51 16.44 -20.51
N ASP A 663 -23.07 15.43 -21.16
CA ASP A 663 -22.90 15.20 -22.60
C ASP A 663 -23.54 16.34 -23.41
N GLU A 664 -24.72 16.80 -23.00
CA GLU A 664 -25.46 17.90 -23.64
C GLU A 664 -24.73 19.24 -23.48
N ASP A 665 -24.29 19.56 -22.25
CA ASP A 665 -23.56 20.79 -21.98
C ASP A 665 -22.18 20.79 -22.63
N THR A 666 -21.51 19.64 -22.66
CA THR A 666 -20.21 19.49 -23.33
C THR A 666 -20.35 19.68 -24.83
N GLU A 667 -21.40 19.15 -25.46
CA GLU A 667 -21.69 19.37 -26.88
C GLU A 667 -21.99 20.84 -27.18
N GLN A 668 -22.82 21.49 -26.35
CA GLN A 668 -23.10 22.90 -26.53
C GLN A 668 -21.83 23.74 -26.41
N ALA A 669 -21.00 23.49 -25.40
CA ALA A 669 -19.72 24.18 -25.24
C ALA A 669 -18.76 23.89 -26.42
N ARG A 670 -18.78 22.66 -26.97
CA ARG A 670 -17.99 22.27 -28.15
C ARG A 670 -18.41 23.06 -29.39
N LEU A 671 -19.71 23.28 -29.58
CA LEU A 671 -20.24 24.07 -30.70
C LEU A 671 -19.95 25.58 -30.56
N GLU A 672 -19.86 26.08 -29.32
CA GLU A 672 -19.50 27.47 -29.00
C GLU A 672 -17.98 27.73 -29.05
N ALA A 673 -17.16 26.68 -28.95
CA ALA A 673 -15.71 26.75 -28.97
C ALA A 673 -15.12 26.59 -30.39
N GLU A 674 -14.03 27.31 -30.70
CA GLU A 674 -13.33 27.17 -32.00
C GLU A 674 -12.75 25.77 -32.23
N ARG A 675 -12.37 25.08 -31.16
CA ARG A 675 -11.85 23.72 -31.17
C ARG A 675 -12.39 22.97 -29.96
N PRO A 676 -12.71 21.67 -30.06
CA PRO A 676 -13.13 20.87 -28.90
C PRO A 676 -12.14 20.94 -27.71
N LEU A 677 -10.84 21.12 -27.98
CA LEU A 677 -9.81 21.29 -26.95
C LEU A 677 -10.04 22.53 -26.05
N HIS A 678 -10.57 23.63 -26.58
CA HIS A 678 -10.78 24.85 -25.80
C HIS A 678 -11.88 24.69 -24.73
N VAL A 679 -12.77 23.70 -24.87
CA VAL A 679 -13.74 23.35 -23.82
C VAL A 679 -13.02 22.76 -22.61
N ILE A 680 -11.99 21.95 -22.86
CA ILE A 680 -11.14 21.36 -21.82
C ILE A 680 -10.31 22.46 -21.15
N GLU A 681 -9.57 23.26 -21.94
CA GLU A 681 -8.68 24.30 -21.43
C GLU A 681 -9.41 25.48 -20.78
N GLY A 682 -10.69 25.71 -21.11
CA GLY A 682 -11.54 26.75 -20.54
C GLY A 682 -12.44 26.23 -19.43
N ALA A 683 -13.74 26.07 -19.73
CA ALA A 683 -14.79 25.83 -18.74
C ALA A 683 -14.53 24.63 -17.80
N LEU A 684 -13.94 23.55 -18.34
CA LEU A 684 -13.66 22.37 -17.54
C LEU A 684 -12.46 22.58 -16.59
N MET A 685 -11.39 23.22 -17.06
CA MET A 685 -10.24 23.56 -16.20
C MET A 685 -10.57 24.64 -15.17
N ASP A 686 -11.39 25.63 -15.51
CA ASP A 686 -11.87 26.64 -14.57
C ASP A 686 -12.65 26.00 -13.41
N GLY A 687 -13.54 25.06 -13.71
CA GLY A 687 -14.24 24.28 -12.68
C GLY A 687 -13.28 23.45 -11.81
N MET A 688 -12.27 22.83 -12.41
CA MET A 688 -11.25 22.08 -11.67
C MET A 688 -10.36 22.98 -10.79
N ASN A 689 -10.09 24.22 -11.20
CA ASN A 689 -9.37 25.20 -10.37
C ASN A 689 -10.19 25.55 -9.11
N VAL A 690 -11.50 25.78 -9.26
CA VAL A 690 -12.40 26.05 -8.12
C VAL A 690 -12.45 24.85 -7.17
N VAL A 691 -12.52 23.62 -7.70
CA VAL A 691 -12.44 22.39 -6.90
C VAL A 691 -11.10 22.33 -6.14
N GLY A 692 -9.99 22.67 -6.79
CA GLY A 692 -8.67 22.76 -6.18
C GLY A 692 -8.58 23.78 -5.04
N ASP A 693 -9.13 24.98 -5.24
CA ASP A 693 -9.17 26.04 -4.23
C ASP A 693 -10.03 25.64 -3.02
N LEU A 694 -11.21 25.05 -3.25
CA LEU A 694 -12.11 24.59 -2.18
C LEU A 694 -11.48 23.45 -1.38
N PHE A 695 -10.80 22.52 -2.05
CA PHE A 695 -10.10 21.41 -1.43
C PHE A 695 -8.89 21.91 -0.61
N GLY A 696 -8.07 22.80 -1.19
CA GLY A 696 -6.92 23.40 -0.51
C GLY A 696 -7.29 24.23 0.72
N ALA A 697 -8.49 24.84 0.73
CA ALA A 697 -9.03 25.56 1.87
C ALA A 697 -9.72 24.67 2.92
N GLY A 698 -9.74 23.34 2.73
CA GLY A 698 -10.42 22.39 3.62
C GLY A 698 -11.96 22.49 3.61
N LYS A 699 -12.55 23.13 2.59
CA LYS A 699 -14.00 23.32 2.44
C LYS A 699 -14.66 22.22 1.62
N MET A 700 -13.85 21.41 0.92
CA MET A 700 -14.25 20.27 0.11
C MET A 700 -13.39 19.05 0.51
N PHE A 701 -13.98 17.86 0.51
CA PHE A 701 -13.35 16.59 0.90
C PHE A 701 -13.02 15.73 -0.32
N LEU A 702 -12.10 14.78 -0.14
CA LEU A 702 -11.63 13.90 -1.22
C LEU A 702 -12.76 13.17 -1.99
N PRO A 703 -13.81 12.61 -1.35
CA PRO A 703 -14.99 12.08 -2.03
C PRO A 703 -15.64 13.02 -3.04
N GLN A 704 -15.75 14.30 -2.69
CA GLN A 704 -16.35 15.32 -3.54
C GLN A 704 -15.45 15.62 -4.73
N VAL A 705 -14.13 15.70 -4.52
CA VAL A 705 -13.13 15.86 -5.60
C VAL A 705 -13.16 14.68 -6.56
N VAL A 706 -13.32 13.44 -6.07
CA VAL A 706 -13.44 12.24 -6.91
C VAL A 706 -14.70 12.32 -7.78
N LYS A 707 -15.83 12.79 -7.25
CA LYS A 707 -17.03 13.03 -8.07
C LYS A 707 -16.77 14.08 -9.16
N SER A 708 -16.11 15.19 -8.84
CA SER A 708 -15.71 16.22 -9.82
C SER A 708 -14.83 15.63 -10.93
N ALA A 709 -13.84 14.81 -10.56
CA ALA A 709 -12.97 14.13 -11.53
C ALA A 709 -13.75 13.18 -12.45
N ARG A 710 -14.83 12.54 -11.96
CA ARG A 710 -15.69 11.67 -12.77
C ARG A 710 -16.49 12.46 -13.81
N VAL A 711 -17.02 13.63 -13.43
CA VAL A 711 -17.68 14.57 -14.37
C VAL A 711 -16.69 15.03 -15.44
N MET A 712 -15.47 15.42 -15.03
CA MET A 712 -14.39 15.80 -15.92
C MET A 712 -14.07 14.68 -16.93
N LYS A 713 -13.88 13.45 -16.46
CA LYS A 713 -13.58 12.29 -17.30
C LYS A 713 -14.68 12.03 -18.32
N LYS A 714 -15.96 12.11 -17.92
CA LYS A 714 -17.10 11.91 -18.83
C LYS A 714 -17.17 13.00 -19.90
N ALA A 715 -17.00 14.27 -19.54
CA ALA A 715 -16.95 15.38 -20.49
C ALA A 715 -15.79 15.23 -21.49
N VAL A 716 -14.58 14.90 -21.02
CA VAL A 716 -13.42 14.67 -21.89
C VAL A 716 -13.64 13.48 -22.84
N ALA A 717 -14.18 12.37 -22.33
CA ALA A 717 -14.49 11.19 -23.15
C ALA A 717 -15.50 11.51 -24.26
N TYR A 718 -16.48 12.38 -23.99
CA TYR A 718 -17.43 12.86 -25.00
C TYR A 718 -16.75 13.67 -26.11
N LEU A 719 -15.73 14.48 -25.78
CA LEU A 719 -15.01 15.31 -26.75
C LEU A 719 -14.03 14.52 -27.64
N MET A 720 -13.55 13.35 -27.19
CA MET A 720 -12.51 12.57 -27.89
C MET A 720 -12.86 12.25 -29.36
N PRO A 721 -14.05 11.72 -29.72
CA PRO A 721 -14.38 11.40 -31.11
C PRO A 721 -14.37 12.63 -32.04
N PHE A 722 -14.75 13.80 -31.52
CA PHE A 722 -14.75 15.05 -32.29
C PHE A 722 -13.33 15.60 -32.48
N MET A 723 -12.46 15.43 -31.48
CA MET A 723 -11.04 15.75 -31.59
C MET A 723 -10.32 14.86 -32.61
N GLU A 724 -10.77 13.62 -32.79
CA GLU A 724 -10.25 12.70 -33.81
C GLU A 724 -10.78 13.02 -35.21
N ALA A 725 -12.06 13.37 -35.34
CA ALA A 725 -12.70 13.70 -36.62
C ALA A 725 -12.14 14.99 -37.26
N ASP A 726 -11.73 15.96 -36.45
CA ASP A 726 -11.06 17.20 -36.91
C ASP A 726 -9.71 16.95 -37.63
N LYS A 727 -9.21 15.70 -37.61
CA LYS A 727 -7.90 15.30 -38.17
C LYS A 727 -7.98 14.53 -39.49
N ALA A 728 -9.16 14.32 -40.09
CA ALA A 728 -9.31 13.36 -41.18
C ALA A 728 -9.01 13.92 -42.59
N GLY A 729 -7.81 13.64 -43.10
CA GLY A 729 -7.44 13.86 -44.51
C GLY A 729 -6.07 13.30 -44.94
N GLY A 730 -5.92 11.95 -45.01
CA GLY A 730 -4.82 11.27 -45.72
C GLY A 730 -4.20 10.06 -44.99
N GLU A 731 -3.85 8.99 -45.73
CA GLU A 731 -3.08 7.83 -45.23
C GLU A 731 -1.71 8.28 -44.66
N ARG A 732 -1.43 7.88 -43.41
CA ARG A 732 -0.34 8.43 -42.57
C ARG A 732 1.02 7.78 -42.84
N GLN A 733 2.00 8.58 -43.29
CA GLN A 733 3.37 8.47 -42.77
C GLN A 733 3.40 9.22 -41.44
N THR A 734 3.77 8.59 -40.33
CA THR A 734 3.79 9.24 -39.01
C THR A 734 5.04 10.12 -38.88
N ASN A 735 4.96 11.21 -38.11
CA ASN A 735 6.09 12.11 -37.84
C ASN A 735 7.07 11.55 -36.79
N GLY A 736 6.83 10.34 -36.28
CA GLY A 736 7.55 9.69 -35.19
C GLY A 736 6.58 9.06 -34.17
N LYS A 737 7.09 8.13 -33.37
CA LYS A 737 6.36 7.41 -32.33
C LYS A 737 6.79 7.89 -30.94
N ILE A 738 5.84 8.30 -30.11
CA ILE A 738 6.08 8.91 -28.79
C ILE A 738 5.35 8.09 -27.72
N LEU A 739 6.08 7.65 -26.71
CA LEU A 739 5.50 7.01 -25.53
C LEU A 739 5.20 8.06 -24.47
N MET A 740 3.99 8.04 -23.90
CA MET A 740 3.56 8.94 -22.83
C MET A 740 3.17 8.12 -21.60
N ALA A 741 3.64 8.54 -20.42
CA ALA A 741 3.30 7.89 -19.15
C ALA A 741 3.23 8.89 -17.99
N THR A 742 2.26 8.72 -17.09
CA THR A 742 2.32 9.34 -15.76
C THR A 742 3.08 8.39 -14.84
N VAL A 743 4.13 8.92 -14.21
CA VAL A 743 5.10 8.11 -13.44
C VAL A 743 4.48 7.44 -12.21
N LYS A 744 5.14 6.39 -11.70
CA LYS A 744 4.70 5.64 -10.53
C LYS A 744 4.37 6.55 -9.34
N GLY A 745 3.29 6.23 -8.63
CA GLY A 745 2.81 7.00 -7.48
C GLY A 745 1.91 8.18 -7.85
N ASP A 746 1.73 8.47 -9.13
CA ASP A 746 0.92 9.60 -9.60
C ASP A 746 -0.25 9.13 -10.47
N VAL A 747 -1.45 9.56 -10.10
CA VAL A 747 -2.73 9.22 -10.75
C VAL A 747 -3.21 10.29 -11.73
N HIS A 748 -2.53 11.43 -11.81
CA HIS A 748 -3.02 12.56 -12.59
C HIS A 748 -2.59 12.43 -14.05
N ASP A 749 -3.55 12.32 -14.97
CA ASP A 749 -3.30 12.11 -16.40
C ASP A 749 -3.85 13.19 -17.32
N ILE A 750 -4.58 14.18 -16.81
CA ILE A 750 -5.24 15.20 -17.64
C ILE A 750 -4.22 15.89 -18.57
N GLY A 751 -3.13 16.42 -18.01
CA GLY A 751 -2.09 17.08 -18.79
C GLY A 751 -1.43 16.18 -19.84
N LYS A 752 -1.14 14.92 -19.47
CA LYS A 752 -0.61 13.89 -20.37
C LYS A 752 -1.57 13.61 -21.53
N ASN A 753 -2.85 13.41 -21.23
CA ASN A 753 -3.88 13.09 -22.21
C ASN A 753 -4.05 14.23 -23.21
N ILE A 754 -4.03 15.48 -22.73
CA ILE A 754 -4.08 16.67 -23.60
C ILE A 754 -2.85 16.70 -24.54
N VAL A 755 -1.64 16.53 -23.99
CA VAL A 755 -0.40 16.48 -24.80
C VAL A 755 -0.45 15.35 -25.83
N GLY A 756 -0.90 14.17 -25.43
CA GLY A 756 -1.04 13.01 -26.31
C GLY A 756 -1.99 13.29 -27.48
N VAL A 757 -3.15 13.90 -27.21
CA VAL A 757 -4.09 14.28 -28.28
C VAL A 757 -3.49 15.34 -29.20
N VAL A 758 -2.80 16.35 -28.65
CA VAL A 758 -2.13 17.41 -29.42
C VAL A 758 -1.03 16.84 -30.32
N LEU A 759 -0.22 15.89 -29.84
CA LEU A 759 0.77 15.19 -30.64
C LEU A 759 0.12 14.36 -31.75
N GLN A 760 -0.96 13.62 -31.45
CA GLN A 760 -1.73 12.90 -32.46
C GLN A 760 -2.38 13.85 -33.48
N CYS A 761 -2.72 15.11 -33.11
CA CYS A 761 -3.22 16.13 -34.05
C CYS A 761 -2.16 16.49 -35.08
N ASN A 762 -0.89 16.36 -34.70
CA ASN A 762 0.27 16.72 -35.51
C ASN A 762 0.94 15.48 -36.09
N ASN A 763 0.14 14.43 -36.33
CA ASN A 763 0.54 13.23 -37.07
C ASN A 763 1.65 12.39 -36.42
N TYR A 764 1.85 12.51 -35.10
CA TYR A 764 2.65 11.57 -34.30
C TYR A 764 1.82 10.35 -33.89
N GLU A 765 2.46 9.19 -33.83
CA GLU A 765 1.89 8.01 -33.17
C GLU A 765 2.16 8.12 -31.67
N VAL A 766 1.13 8.03 -30.84
CA VAL A 766 1.27 8.17 -29.37
C VAL A 766 0.83 6.88 -28.70
N ILE A 767 1.74 6.32 -27.90
CA ILE A 767 1.49 5.14 -27.06
C ILE A 767 1.35 5.62 -25.62
N ASP A 768 0.14 5.56 -25.10
CA ASP A 768 -0.16 6.00 -23.75
C ASP A 768 -0.22 4.81 -22.78
N LEU A 769 0.67 4.79 -21.79
CA LEU A 769 0.73 3.72 -20.78
C LEU A 769 -0.21 3.95 -19.59
N GLY A 770 -0.88 5.09 -19.52
CA GLY A 770 -1.78 5.45 -18.43
C GLY A 770 -1.05 6.06 -17.23
N VAL A 771 -1.55 5.73 -16.03
CA VAL A 771 -1.12 6.31 -14.74
C VAL A 771 -0.42 5.31 -13.85
N MET A 772 0.29 5.82 -12.84
CA MET A 772 1.04 5.02 -11.87
C MET A 772 2.01 4.03 -12.56
N VAL A 773 2.61 4.42 -13.68
CA VAL A 773 3.37 3.50 -14.52
C VAL A 773 4.79 3.34 -13.97
N PRO A 774 5.23 2.12 -13.63
CA PRO A 774 6.61 1.86 -13.19
C PRO A 774 7.63 2.15 -14.30
N ALA A 775 8.82 2.63 -13.91
CA ALA A 775 9.94 2.88 -14.84
C ALA A 775 10.23 1.68 -15.76
N GLU A 776 10.22 0.45 -15.24
CA GLU A 776 10.50 -0.74 -16.04
C GLU A 776 9.47 -0.93 -17.17
N LYS A 777 8.17 -0.75 -16.90
CA LYS A 777 7.12 -0.85 -17.93
C LYS A 777 7.30 0.22 -19.00
N ILE A 778 7.62 1.45 -18.60
CA ILE A 778 7.93 2.57 -19.53
C ILE A 778 9.06 2.17 -20.48
N LEU A 779 10.16 1.67 -19.94
CA LEU A 779 11.37 1.35 -20.71
C LEU A 779 11.22 0.08 -21.55
N GLN A 780 10.55 -0.96 -21.03
CA GLN A 780 10.25 -2.16 -21.79
C GLN A 780 9.34 -1.85 -22.98
N THR A 781 8.24 -1.13 -22.76
CA THR A 781 7.36 -0.78 -23.87
C THR A 781 8.06 0.15 -24.86
N ALA A 782 8.88 1.10 -24.39
CA ALA A 782 9.67 1.95 -25.28
C ALA A 782 10.57 1.14 -26.25
N ARG A 783 11.18 0.05 -25.78
CA ARG A 783 11.98 -0.86 -26.61
C ARG A 783 11.14 -1.72 -27.53
N LEU A 784 10.11 -2.37 -26.99
CA LEU A 784 9.22 -3.27 -27.75
C LEU A 784 8.59 -2.54 -28.92
N GLU A 785 8.15 -1.30 -28.69
CA GLU A 785 7.47 -0.48 -29.67
C GLU A 785 8.40 0.36 -30.56
N ASN A 786 9.71 0.33 -30.28
CA ASN A 786 10.74 1.15 -30.94
C ASN A 786 10.34 2.63 -30.98
N VAL A 787 10.04 3.21 -29.82
CA VAL A 787 9.60 4.61 -29.72
C VAL A 787 10.76 5.57 -29.90
N ASP A 788 10.49 6.72 -30.51
CA ASP A 788 11.49 7.73 -30.81
C ASP A 788 11.67 8.74 -29.67
N ILE A 789 10.65 8.94 -28.82
CA ILE A 789 10.68 9.82 -27.63
C ILE A 789 9.91 9.18 -26.47
N ILE A 790 10.39 9.37 -25.24
CA ILE A 790 9.62 9.10 -24.01
C ILE A 790 9.20 10.44 -23.39
N GLY A 791 7.91 10.59 -23.11
CA GLY A 791 7.32 11.72 -22.38
C GLY A 791 6.78 11.30 -21.02
N LEU A 792 7.24 11.98 -19.97
CA LEU A 792 6.82 11.73 -18.59
C LEU A 792 5.97 12.88 -18.06
N SER A 793 4.89 12.55 -17.36
CA SER A 793 4.03 13.51 -16.66
C SER A 793 4.03 13.27 -15.15
N GLY A 794 3.98 14.37 -14.38
CA GLY A 794 3.89 14.36 -12.92
C GLY A 794 3.27 15.64 -12.37
N LEU A 795 2.36 15.48 -11.41
CA LEU A 795 1.62 16.55 -10.74
C LEU A 795 1.92 16.63 -9.24
N ILE A 796 2.42 15.58 -8.61
CA ILE A 796 2.79 15.62 -7.18
C ILE A 796 4.30 15.68 -6.99
N THR A 797 4.76 16.12 -5.81
CA THR A 797 6.19 16.23 -5.51
C THR A 797 6.93 14.88 -5.58
N PRO A 798 6.39 13.76 -5.08
CA PRO A 798 7.03 12.44 -5.23
C PRO A 798 7.29 12.03 -6.69
N SER A 799 6.45 12.48 -7.63
CA SER A 799 6.60 12.18 -9.07
C SER A 799 7.91 12.72 -9.64
N LEU A 800 8.43 13.81 -9.07
CA LEU A 800 9.69 14.41 -9.52
C LEU A 800 10.88 13.47 -9.26
N ASP A 801 10.91 12.81 -8.09
CA ASP A 801 11.95 11.84 -7.76
C ASP A 801 11.83 10.58 -8.64
N GLU A 802 10.61 10.16 -8.97
CA GLU A 802 10.39 9.06 -9.90
C GLU A 802 10.86 9.40 -11.33
N MET A 803 10.67 10.64 -11.80
CA MET A 803 11.25 11.08 -13.09
C MET A 803 12.78 11.05 -13.10
N VAL A 804 13.42 11.41 -11.96
CA VAL A 804 14.88 11.23 -11.79
C VAL A 804 15.25 9.75 -11.86
N HIS A 805 14.46 8.88 -11.25
CA HIS A 805 14.67 7.43 -11.29
C HIS A 805 14.59 6.89 -12.73
N VAL A 806 13.57 7.27 -13.50
CA VAL A 806 13.45 6.87 -14.92
C VAL A 806 14.67 7.32 -15.72
N ALA A 807 15.15 8.57 -15.55
CA ALA A 807 16.34 9.06 -16.25
C ALA A 807 17.61 8.24 -15.93
N LYS A 808 17.83 7.91 -14.64
CA LYS A 808 18.92 7.02 -14.23
C LYS A 808 18.81 5.64 -14.87
N GLU A 809 17.60 5.09 -14.93
CA GLU A 809 17.36 3.77 -15.47
C GLU A 809 17.51 3.74 -17.00
N MET A 810 17.09 4.80 -17.71
CA MET A 810 17.38 5.01 -19.13
C MET A 810 18.89 5.00 -19.39
N GLN A 811 19.69 5.69 -18.56
CA GLN A 811 21.14 5.70 -18.67
C GLN A 811 21.75 4.32 -18.40
N ARG A 812 21.28 3.62 -17.36
CA ARG A 812 21.75 2.28 -16.98
C ARG A 812 21.51 1.27 -18.09
N GLN A 813 20.34 1.32 -18.72
CA GLN A 813 19.95 0.40 -19.78
C GLN A 813 20.50 0.82 -21.16
N GLY A 814 21.15 1.99 -21.28
CA GLY A 814 21.79 2.44 -22.52
C GLY A 814 20.84 3.01 -23.57
N PHE A 815 19.74 3.66 -23.13
CA PHE A 815 18.88 4.42 -24.05
C PHE A 815 19.62 5.65 -24.61
N THR A 816 19.26 6.06 -25.83
CA THR A 816 19.79 7.25 -26.50
C THR A 816 18.70 8.19 -27.03
N ILE A 817 17.43 7.80 -26.88
CA ILE A 817 16.26 8.58 -27.32
C ILE A 817 15.97 9.75 -26.37
N PRO A 818 15.36 10.85 -26.85
CA PRO A 818 15.02 12.00 -26.01
C PRO A 818 13.98 11.70 -24.94
N LEU A 819 14.07 12.43 -23.83
CA LEU A 819 13.17 12.43 -22.68
C LEU A 819 12.49 13.80 -22.54
N MET A 820 11.17 13.84 -22.67
CA MET A 820 10.34 15.03 -22.45
C MET A 820 9.74 14.99 -21.05
N ILE A 821 9.86 16.08 -20.29
CA ILE A 821 9.37 16.22 -18.92
C ILE A 821 8.26 17.27 -18.88
N GLY A 822 7.09 16.94 -18.33
CA GLY A 822 5.99 17.88 -18.14
C GLY A 822 5.09 17.56 -16.93
N GLY A 823 4.11 18.44 -16.69
CA GLY A 823 3.18 18.34 -15.56
C GLY A 823 3.32 19.48 -14.56
N ALA A 824 2.29 19.70 -13.73
CA ALA A 824 2.12 20.96 -12.99
C ALA A 824 3.22 21.25 -11.96
N THR A 825 3.80 20.22 -11.32
CA THR A 825 4.91 20.38 -10.37
C THR A 825 6.28 20.41 -11.03
N THR A 826 6.37 20.06 -12.31
CA THR A 826 7.64 20.07 -13.03
C THR A 826 8.04 21.50 -13.40
N SER A 827 9.34 21.77 -13.40
CA SER A 827 9.87 23.08 -13.75
C SER A 827 11.22 22.96 -14.43
N ARG A 828 11.55 23.98 -15.22
CA ARG A 828 12.86 24.11 -15.89
C ARG A 828 14.02 23.94 -14.91
N ALA A 829 13.91 24.56 -13.73
CA ALA A 829 14.95 24.50 -12.71
C ALA A 829 15.13 23.09 -12.15
N HIS A 830 14.02 22.40 -11.84
CA HIS A 830 14.07 21.04 -11.35
C HIS A 830 14.66 20.09 -12.39
N THR A 831 14.19 20.14 -13.64
CA THR A 831 14.70 19.30 -14.73
C THR A 831 16.20 19.50 -14.95
N ALA A 832 16.67 20.74 -14.98
CA ALA A 832 18.09 21.06 -15.17
C ALA A 832 18.99 20.60 -14.00
N VAL A 833 18.50 20.67 -12.75
CA VAL A 833 19.32 20.38 -11.56
C VAL A 833 19.26 18.91 -11.16
N LYS A 834 18.10 18.26 -11.33
CA LYS A 834 17.83 16.94 -10.75
C LYS A 834 17.65 15.83 -11.78
N ILE A 835 17.06 16.10 -12.95
CA ILE A 835 16.74 15.04 -13.92
C ILE A 835 17.84 14.89 -14.97
N GLU A 836 18.14 15.96 -15.74
CA GLU A 836 19.09 15.92 -16.86
C GLU A 836 20.50 15.40 -16.49
N PRO A 837 21.08 15.68 -15.32
CA PRO A 837 22.40 15.14 -14.95
C PRO A 837 22.47 13.61 -14.86
N ASN A 838 21.33 12.92 -14.79
CA ASN A 838 21.26 11.47 -14.65
C ASN A 838 21.14 10.73 -15.99
N TYR A 839 20.98 11.44 -17.11
CA TYR A 839 20.81 10.83 -18.44
C TYR A 839 21.54 11.64 -19.52
N GLN A 840 22.44 10.98 -20.26
CA GLN A 840 23.22 11.64 -21.31
C GLN A 840 22.40 11.95 -22.58
N GLY A 841 21.24 11.32 -22.78
CA GLY A 841 20.33 11.67 -23.86
C GLY A 841 19.69 13.04 -23.64
N ALA A 842 19.07 13.58 -24.69
CA ALA A 842 18.41 14.88 -24.61
C ALA A 842 17.25 14.84 -23.61
N THR A 843 17.31 15.66 -22.55
CA THR A 843 16.23 15.80 -21.56
C THR A 843 15.66 17.22 -21.64
N VAL A 844 14.37 17.36 -21.95
CA VAL A 844 13.75 18.67 -22.23
C VAL A 844 12.47 18.85 -21.42
N TYR A 845 12.42 19.93 -20.65
CA TYR A 845 11.21 20.41 -19.98
C TYR A 845 10.24 21.07 -20.97
N VAL A 846 8.99 20.64 -20.93
CA VAL A 846 7.89 21.13 -21.76
C VAL A 846 6.90 21.87 -20.85
N THR A 847 6.70 23.16 -21.12
CA THR A 847 5.91 24.04 -20.25
C THR A 847 4.42 23.73 -20.27
N ASP A 848 3.89 23.39 -21.44
CA ASP A 848 2.47 23.20 -21.67
C ASP A 848 2.23 22.36 -22.93
N ALA A 849 1.00 21.89 -23.10
CA ALA A 849 0.64 20.99 -24.19
C ALA A 849 0.84 21.60 -25.59
N SER A 850 0.64 22.92 -25.75
CA SER A 850 0.79 23.60 -27.04
C SER A 850 2.25 23.59 -27.53
N ARG A 851 3.22 23.54 -26.61
CA ARG A 851 4.65 23.51 -26.91
C ARG A 851 5.20 22.11 -27.21
N GLY A 852 4.49 21.06 -26.81
CA GLY A 852 4.95 19.66 -26.95
C GLY A 852 5.29 19.27 -28.39
N VAL A 853 4.51 19.74 -29.36
CA VAL A 853 4.70 19.44 -30.80
C VAL A 853 5.98 20.08 -31.35
N GLY A 854 6.26 21.33 -30.98
CA GLY A 854 7.46 22.02 -31.43
C GLY A 854 8.73 21.37 -30.87
N VAL A 855 8.69 20.94 -29.60
CA VAL A 855 9.77 20.21 -28.96
C VAL A 855 9.99 18.85 -29.64
N ALA A 856 8.94 18.06 -29.84
CA ALA A 856 9.03 16.76 -30.51
C ALA A 856 9.58 16.89 -31.94
N SER A 857 9.10 17.87 -32.70
CA SER A 857 9.56 18.14 -34.07
C SER A 857 11.05 18.46 -34.13
N ASN A 858 11.54 19.33 -33.24
CA ASN A 858 12.96 19.66 -33.17
C ASN A 858 13.82 18.46 -32.75
N LEU A 859 13.32 17.62 -31.85
CA LEU A 859 14.04 16.43 -31.35
C LEU A 859 14.14 15.30 -32.37
N LEU A 860 13.19 15.22 -33.31
CA LEU A 860 13.12 14.19 -34.35
C LEU A 860 13.67 14.65 -35.70
N SER A 861 13.85 15.95 -35.89
CA SER A 861 14.47 16.51 -37.11
C SER A 861 15.95 16.17 -37.20
N GLY A 862 16.37 15.59 -38.33
CA GLY A 862 17.79 15.28 -38.59
C GLY A 862 18.70 16.51 -38.66
N ASP A 863 18.16 17.67 -39.04
CA ASP A 863 18.93 18.91 -39.22
C ASP A 863 18.88 19.83 -38.00
N LEU A 864 17.79 19.80 -37.20
CA LEU A 864 17.57 20.74 -36.10
C LEU A 864 17.91 20.16 -34.71
N LYS A 865 17.98 18.83 -34.57
CA LYS A 865 18.14 18.16 -33.28
C LYS A 865 19.42 18.59 -32.55
N ASP A 866 20.56 18.57 -33.22
CA ASP A 866 21.85 18.81 -32.56
C ASP A 866 21.96 20.23 -32.03
N ASP A 867 21.57 21.23 -32.84
CA ASP A 867 21.56 22.63 -32.43
C ASP A 867 20.54 22.89 -31.32
N PHE A 868 19.36 22.26 -31.39
CA PHE A 868 18.34 22.38 -30.36
C PHE A 868 18.81 21.80 -29.03
N VAL A 869 19.33 20.56 -29.03
CA VAL A 869 19.83 19.90 -27.81
C VAL A 869 20.99 20.68 -27.20
N LYS A 870 21.89 21.22 -28.02
CA LYS A 870 22.99 22.08 -27.55
C LYS A 870 22.46 23.33 -26.86
N SER A 871 21.48 24.01 -27.46
CA SER A 871 20.88 25.22 -26.89
C SER A 871 20.20 24.96 -25.53
N VAL A 872 19.50 23.83 -25.40
CA VAL A 872 18.86 23.43 -24.13
C VAL A 872 19.90 23.11 -23.05
N ARG A 873 21.01 22.46 -23.42
CA ARG A 873 22.10 22.17 -22.47
C ARG A 873 22.78 23.43 -21.95
N GLU A 874 23.07 24.38 -22.84
CA GLU A 874 23.64 25.69 -22.47
C GLU A 874 22.68 26.43 -21.53
N GLU A 875 21.39 26.43 -21.83
CA GLU A 875 20.36 27.02 -20.95
C GLU A 875 20.34 26.34 -19.57
N TYR A 876 20.41 25.01 -19.50
CA TYR A 876 20.37 24.28 -18.23
C TYR A 876 21.64 24.48 -17.41
N GLU A 877 22.78 24.65 -18.05
CA GLU A 877 24.02 25.02 -17.39
C GLU A 877 23.92 26.42 -16.74
N GLU A 878 23.37 27.41 -17.44
CA GLU A 878 23.10 28.73 -16.84
C GLU A 878 22.15 28.64 -15.64
N VAL A 879 21.08 27.85 -15.75
CA VAL A 879 20.12 27.66 -14.66
C VAL A 879 20.79 27.04 -13.43
N ARG A 880 21.64 26.03 -13.63
CA ARG A 880 22.43 25.41 -12.54
C ARG A 880 23.38 26.40 -11.88
N GLU A 881 24.11 27.20 -12.66
CA GLU A 881 25.02 28.20 -12.12
C GLU A 881 24.29 29.31 -11.33
N ARG A 882 23.13 29.77 -11.83
CA ARG A 882 22.27 30.70 -11.09
C ARG A 882 21.72 30.10 -9.80
N HIS A 883 21.41 28.80 -9.78
CA HIS A 883 20.94 28.10 -8.58
C HIS A 883 22.06 27.97 -7.52
N LYS A 884 23.26 27.54 -7.92
CA LYS A 884 24.44 27.51 -7.03
C LYS A 884 24.76 28.89 -6.46
N GLY A 885 24.63 29.94 -7.28
CA GLY A 885 24.84 31.33 -6.85
C GLY A 885 23.80 31.87 -5.85
N ARG A 886 22.59 31.28 -5.77
CA ARG A 886 21.56 31.63 -4.78
C ARG A 886 21.80 30.98 -3.43
N GLU A 887 22.24 29.71 -3.39
CA GLU A 887 22.70 29.06 -2.15
C GLU A 887 23.94 29.76 -1.58
N ALA A 888 24.87 30.19 -2.43
CA ALA A 888 26.05 30.95 -1.99
C ALA A 888 25.72 32.37 -1.47
N LYS A 889 24.54 32.94 -1.80
CA LYS A 889 24.10 34.28 -1.37
C LYS A 889 23.24 34.28 -0.12
N THR A 890 22.72 33.14 0.32
CA THR A 890 22.07 33.03 1.63
C THR A 890 23.18 32.91 2.68
N LYS A 891 23.67 34.06 3.20
CA LYS A 891 24.48 34.07 4.42
C LYS A 891 23.64 33.46 5.54
N GLN A 892 23.75 32.16 5.75
CA GLN A 892 23.25 31.53 6.95
C GLN A 892 24.08 32.08 8.12
N HIS A 893 23.41 32.72 9.06
CA HIS A 893 24.04 33.17 10.30
C HIS A 893 24.52 31.95 11.09
N SER A 894 25.68 32.06 11.74
CA SER A 894 26.07 31.04 12.71
C SER A 894 25.03 30.94 13.83
N LEU A 895 24.93 29.78 14.48
CA LEU A 895 24.01 29.60 15.62
C LEU A 895 24.22 30.68 16.71
N GLU A 896 25.45 31.14 16.90
CA GLU A 896 25.77 32.25 17.80
C GLU A 896 25.22 33.60 17.34
N GLU A 897 25.30 33.90 16.04
CA GLU A 897 24.75 35.13 15.46
C GLU A 897 23.22 35.14 15.48
N ALA A 898 22.60 34.01 15.16
CA ALA A 898 21.15 33.84 15.25
C ALA A 898 20.65 34.01 16.70
N ARG A 899 21.36 33.44 17.68
CA ARG A 899 21.06 33.62 19.11
C ARG A 899 21.29 35.06 19.59
N ARG A 900 22.29 35.76 19.05
CA ARG A 900 22.52 37.19 19.32
C ARG A 900 21.41 38.07 18.75
N ASN A 901 20.91 37.74 17.56
CA ASN A 901 19.77 38.39 16.92
C ASN A 901 18.41 37.89 17.42
N LYS A 902 18.36 37.24 18.60
CA LYS A 902 17.08 36.80 19.18
C LYS A 902 16.15 38.01 19.31
N PHE A 903 14.94 37.85 18.81
CA PHE A 903 13.93 38.89 18.90
C PHE A 903 13.56 39.10 20.38
N ASN A 904 13.62 40.35 20.84
CA ASN A 904 13.28 40.70 22.21
C ASN A 904 11.89 41.33 22.25
N TRP A 905 10.91 40.53 22.65
CA TRP A 905 9.50 40.92 22.76
C TRP A 905 9.26 42.17 23.64
N GLY A 906 10.19 42.51 24.54
CA GLY A 906 10.04 43.67 25.43
C GLY A 906 10.13 45.05 24.78
N ASN A 907 10.58 45.16 23.53
CA ASN A 907 10.77 46.44 22.83
C ASN A 907 10.00 46.54 21.49
N TYR A 908 9.03 45.67 21.25
CA TYR A 908 8.19 45.77 20.06
C TYR A 908 7.06 46.78 20.32
N GLN A 909 7.20 47.99 19.75
CA GLN A 909 6.12 48.98 19.69
C GLN A 909 5.13 48.63 18.59
#